data_AF-A0A5Q2RHL7-F1
#
_entry.id   AF-A0A5Q2RHL7-F1
#
_cell.length_a   1.000
_cell.length_b   1.000
_cell.length_c   1.000
_cell.angle_alpha   90.00
_cell.angle_beta   90.00
_cell.angle_gamma   90.00
#
_symmetry.space_group_name_H-M   'P 1'
#
loop_
_entity.id
_entity.type
_entity.pdbx_description
1 polymer ?
#
loop_
_entity_poly.entity_id
_entity_poly.type
_entity_poly.pdbx_seq_one_letter_code
_entity_poly.pdbx_strand_id
1 'polypeptide(L)'
;MEAVLVEGLKLIAAHDMKNVPAYHRAQAQLEQYELSAGGDLCYDRPGTGFAYAAWYHPRRVHELVRRLHPVVGELPSEATVLDLGAGTGAAAWALALALRAREIGGEAPRPTPVRLVALDASPSMLEAGQMLWQALTAWDPRCAGLVTVDWVRRAWLDPPDGVEGGWVIAGHLFDASDTFDETRLQFRRMLVRVRPDRALIDAPWAKEQVLLHAVAGANEAGWDTPPSPPATTAELWDGTLEGVQGVRSSHLVASGLSRQRLGAAPSWLSPSVVRADLVAVGGGPGKLFTEGPIGLALDDDQDRASAPRDNFEVLIGAAGSGKSVVLVERVARTIEHALRRGEVPSILVTTRNVPMVDQLHGWILDRLGRHSFDVRTRSDRDGSHDVAIDAAGVQARIRLLNWDKVPTRLFGLGSTGLSDRDAITTRIHQLEASGWTPLDEYPEYLRNVEWLEAELRRVIYAQRLWNKQRYLGADRVGRVRPLQPQIRELVWHVLRSETMQSSYTYKWIEVARTVAATLETGEALADPDGRRTFTHGFIDEVQDFTETDVRIAASMVPDAQRLYCVGDGGQAMLLASTFDVPGIVRGRRREVTRLSHSYRMGRRLAEAVQPLAQHILDGSPRSQSKWVGVPGGTRSGVLGCRPIIIEARPAGADALASVLRSYGSLLSGRAVTVTIAEAPEGCALTATARNALPSATVRRETMARIKGLERTCVIWQTSRRWALDESAAEFVHTVLTRATALAIIVVDEAETPDDVRDALRCLRADRLLFWDASSERTWMRMIGGPPPRRPLSSAAGRSDIDVPIEGERL
;
A
#
# COMPACT_ATOMS: atom_id res chain seq x y z
N MET A 1 -35.28 -18.36 16.57
CA MET A 1 -34.12 -17.69 15.96
C MET A 1 -32.91 -17.60 16.89
N GLU A 2 -33.06 -17.21 18.16
CA GLU A 2 -31.90 -17.10 19.08
C GLU A 2 -31.11 -18.42 19.18
N ALA A 3 -31.80 -19.56 19.31
CA ALA A 3 -31.16 -20.87 19.34
C ALA A 3 -30.27 -21.14 18.10
N VAL A 4 -30.71 -20.72 16.91
CA VAL A 4 -29.96 -20.87 15.65
C VAL A 4 -28.68 -20.04 15.69
N LEU A 5 -28.78 -18.80 16.16
CA LEU A 5 -27.62 -17.94 16.35
C LEU A 5 -26.65 -18.50 17.39
N VAL A 6 -27.16 -19.03 18.51
CA VAL A 6 -26.34 -19.67 19.55
C VAL A 6 -25.54 -20.84 18.98
N GLU A 7 -26.15 -21.69 18.16
CA GLU A 7 -25.43 -22.78 17.50
C GLU A 7 -24.36 -22.27 16.53
N GLY A 8 -24.68 -21.26 15.71
CA GLY A 8 -23.70 -20.62 14.84
C GLY A 8 -22.52 -20.00 15.63
N LEU A 9 -22.80 -19.31 16.73
CA LEU A 9 -21.76 -18.75 17.60
C LEU A 9 -20.91 -19.82 18.28
N LYS A 10 -21.47 -20.98 18.63
CA LYS A 10 -20.70 -22.12 19.14
C LYS A 10 -19.76 -22.68 18.08
N LEU A 11 -20.19 -22.77 16.82
CA LEU A 11 -19.33 -23.20 15.71
C LEU A 11 -18.12 -22.26 15.55
N ILE A 12 -18.39 -20.94 15.53
CA ILE A 12 -17.32 -19.94 15.44
C ILE A 12 -16.42 -20.01 16.67
N ALA A 13 -16.98 -20.11 17.88
CA ALA A 13 -16.18 -20.22 19.11
C ALA A 13 -15.27 -21.46 19.11
N ALA A 14 -15.77 -22.61 18.64
CA ALA A 14 -14.96 -23.83 18.54
C ALA A 14 -13.81 -23.65 17.53
N HIS A 15 -14.09 -23.00 16.39
CA HIS A 15 -13.07 -22.65 15.41
C HIS A 15 -12.01 -21.72 16.02
N ASP A 16 -12.43 -20.63 16.66
CA ASP A 16 -11.54 -19.64 17.29
C ASP A 16 -10.68 -20.26 18.38
N MET A 17 -11.26 -21.11 19.22
CA MET A 17 -10.54 -21.81 20.30
C MET A 17 -9.45 -22.74 19.76
N LYS A 18 -9.66 -23.31 18.57
CA LYS A 18 -8.70 -24.19 17.90
C LYS A 18 -7.60 -23.42 17.17
N ASN A 19 -7.94 -22.32 16.51
CA ASN A 19 -7.08 -21.69 15.50
C ASN A 19 -6.54 -20.31 15.89
N VAL A 20 -7.11 -19.64 16.89
CA VAL A 20 -6.77 -18.27 17.27
C VAL A 20 -6.15 -18.25 18.67
N PRO A 21 -4.96 -17.65 18.87
CA PRO A 21 -4.35 -17.54 20.20
C PRO A 21 -5.25 -16.80 21.20
N ALA A 22 -5.20 -17.20 22.48
CA ALA A 22 -6.03 -16.60 23.54
C ALA A 22 -5.85 -15.07 23.66
N TYR A 23 -4.61 -14.59 23.54
CA TYR A 23 -4.31 -13.16 23.51
C TYR A 23 -5.05 -12.43 22.38
N HIS A 24 -5.09 -13.01 21.17
CA HIS A 24 -5.81 -12.44 20.03
C HIS A 24 -7.31 -12.38 20.25
N ARG A 25 -7.89 -13.45 20.78
CA ARG A 25 -9.32 -13.48 21.12
C ARG A 25 -9.65 -12.40 22.15
N ALA A 26 -8.80 -12.21 23.15
CA ALA A 26 -8.97 -11.15 24.14
C ALA A 26 -8.88 -9.75 23.51
N GLN A 27 -7.86 -9.48 22.68
CA GLN A 27 -7.70 -8.16 22.04
C GLN A 27 -8.85 -7.85 21.07
N ALA A 28 -9.33 -8.83 20.30
CA ALA A 28 -10.47 -8.64 19.40
C ALA A 28 -11.73 -8.22 20.19
N GLN A 29 -11.96 -8.81 21.35
CA GLN A 29 -13.07 -8.44 22.23
C GLN A 29 -12.91 -7.02 22.79
N LEU A 30 -11.69 -6.60 23.13
CA LEU A 30 -11.41 -5.25 23.63
C LEU A 30 -11.58 -4.18 22.55
N GLU A 31 -11.02 -4.39 21.36
CA GLU A 31 -11.13 -3.45 20.23
C GLU A 31 -12.58 -3.26 19.80
N GLN A 32 -13.42 -4.28 19.96
CA GLN A 32 -14.82 -4.18 19.61
C GLN A 32 -15.63 -3.19 20.47
N TYR A 33 -15.19 -2.90 21.68
CA TYR A 33 -15.81 -1.87 22.50
C TYR A 33 -15.63 -0.47 21.91
N GLU A 34 -14.64 -0.27 21.04
CA GLU A 34 -14.46 1.02 20.35
C GLU A 34 -15.72 1.38 19.56
N LEU A 35 -16.39 0.41 18.90
CA LEU A 35 -17.65 0.66 18.19
C LEU A 35 -18.76 1.17 19.13
N SER A 36 -18.85 0.62 20.34
CA SER A 36 -19.85 1.07 21.32
C SER A 36 -19.58 2.48 21.84
N ALA A 37 -18.33 2.94 21.77
CA ALA A 37 -17.90 4.28 22.13
C ALA A 37 -17.84 5.25 20.92
N GLY A 38 -18.37 4.85 19.76
CA GLY A 38 -18.33 5.67 18.53
C GLY A 38 -16.99 5.68 17.79
N GLY A 39 -16.02 4.87 18.22
CA GLY A 39 -14.74 4.67 17.56
C GLY A 39 -14.80 3.76 16.33
N ASP A 40 -13.63 3.40 15.81
CA ASP A 40 -13.47 2.61 14.58
C ASP A 40 -12.87 1.24 14.89
N LEU A 41 -13.50 0.15 14.44
CA LEU A 41 -12.95 -1.20 14.60
C LEU A 41 -11.92 -1.54 13.51
N CYS A 42 -10.86 -2.25 13.90
CA CYS A 42 -9.97 -2.93 12.96
C CYS A 42 -10.45 -4.37 12.75
N TYR A 43 -10.92 -4.69 11.54
CA TYR A 43 -11.42 -6.01 11.17
C TYR A 43 -10.32 -7.00 10.77
N ASP A 44 -9.09 -6.76 11.20
CA ASP A 44 -7.91 -7.50 10.78
C ASP A 44 -7.50 -8.63 11.74
N ARG A 45 -8.06 -8.73 12.96
CA ARG A 45 -7.75 -9.84 13.86
C ARG A 45 -8.53 -11.11 13.48
N PRO A 46 -7.91 -12.29 13.62
CA PRO A 46 -8.62 -13.56 13.42
C PRO A 46 -9.85 -13.73 14.33
N GLY A 47 -9.78 -13.29 15.59
CA GLY A 47 -10.90 -13.38 16.55
C GLY A 47 -12.00 -12.33 16.38
N THR A 48 -11.88 -11.41 15.41
CA THR A 48 -12.89 -10.35 15.21
C THR A 48 -14.23 -10.91 14.75
N GLY A 49 -14.24 -11.99 13.95
CA GLY A 49 -15.48 -12.60 13.45
C GLY A 49 -16.42 -13.05 14.57
N PHE A 50 -15.91 -13.83 15.54
CA PHE A 50 -16.69 -14.22 16.72
C PHE A 50 -17.12 -13.03 17.55
N ALA A 51 -16.17 -12.15 17.88
CA ALA A 51 -16.44 -11.01 18.73
C ALA A 51 -17.58 -10.18 18.11
N TYR A 52 -17.50 -9.91 16.80
CA TYR A 52 -18.48 -9.12 16.08
C TYR A 52 -19.85 -9.81 16.04
N ALA A 53 -19.88 -11.08 15.68
CA ALA A 53 -21.10 -11.89 15.62
C ALA A 53 -21.86 -11.88 16.95
N ALA A 54 -21.16 -12.04 18.07
CA ALA A 54 -21.75 -12.13 19.40
C ALA A 54 -22.36 -10.81 19.93
N TRP A 55 -22.14 -9.68 19.25
CA TRP A 55 -22.51 -8.34 19.72
C TRP A 55 -23.32 -7.51 18.73
N TYR A 56 -23.13 -7.69 17.43
CA TYR A 56 -23.71 -6.79 16.41
C TYR A 56 -24.51 -7.53 15.35
N HIS A 57 -24.28 -8.82 15.13
CA HIS A 57 -25.02 -9.59 14.13
C HIS A 57 -26.55 -9.61 14.38
N PRO A 58 -27.07 -9.92 15.59
CA PRO A 58 -28.52 -9.91 15.83
C PRO A 58 -29.15 -8.55 15.53
N ARG A 59 -28.52 -7.47 16.00
CA ARG A 59 -28.98 -6.10 15.78
C ARG A 59 -29.09 -5.79 14.30
N ARG A 60 -28.10 -6.20 13.50
CA ARG A 60 -28.11 -5.94 12.05
C ARG A 60 -29.12 -6.76 11.29
N VAL A 61 -29.25 -8.05 11.62
CA VAL A 61 -30.31 -8.89 11.03
C VAL A 61 -31.68 -8.28 11.34
N HIS A 62 -31.90 -7.83 12.58
CA HIS A 62 -33.15 -7.17 12.97
C HIS A 62 -33.46 -5.96 12.09
N GLU A 63 -32.49 -5.06 11.95
CA GLU A 63 -32.68 -3.82 11.18
C GLU A 63 -32.86 -4.07 9.69
N LEU A 64 -32.08 -4.98 9.10
CA LEU A 64 -32.18 -5.32 7.69
C LEU A 64 -33.48 -6.05 7.36
N VAL A 65 -33.97 -6.96 8.22
CA VAL A 65 -35.26 -7.63 8.00
C VAL A 65 -36.40 -6.61 7.95
N ARG A 66 -36.43 -5.65 8.88
CA ARG A 66 -37.48 -4.61 8.93
C ARG A 66 -37.49 -3.71 7.69
N ARG A 67 -36.34 -3.53 7.05
CA ARG A 67 -36.18 -2.78 5.80
C ARG A 67 -36.48 -3.61 4.56
N LEU A 68 -36.03 -4.86 4.51
CA LEU A 68 -36.15 -5.72 3.34
C LEU A 68 -37.56 -6.28 3.20
N HIS A 69 -38.21 -6.67 4.30
CA HIS A 69 -39.52 -7.32 4.25
C HIS A 69 -40.60 -6.57 3.42
N PRO A 70 -40.75 -5.23 3.54
CA PRO A 70 -41.72 -4.49 2.72
C PRO A 70 -41.42 -4.50 1.21
N VAL A 71 -40.14 -4.49 0.84
CA VAL A 71 -39.70 -4.24 -0.55
C VAL A 71 -39.16 -5.48 -1.27
N VAL A 72 -38.83 -6.56 -0.57
CA VAL A 72 -38.18 -7.75 -1.16
C VAL A 72 -39.03 -8.44 -2.24
N GLY A 73 -40.35 -8.20 -2.25
CA GLY A 73 -41.25 -8.64 -3.32
C GLY A 73 -41.02 -7.92 -4.66
N GLU A 74 -40.38 -6.76 -4.65
CA GLU A 74 -40.04 -5.97 -5.84
C GLU A 74 -38.79 -6.52 -6.56
N LEU A 75 -38.04 -7.45 -5.95
CA LEU A 75 -36.88 -8.06 -6.59
C LEU A 75 -37.30 -8.85 -7.84
N PRO A 76 -36.67 -8.62 -9.01
CA PRO A 76 -36.98 -9.32 -10.26
C PRO A 76 -36.75 -10.81 -10.13
N SER A 77 -37.45 -11.66 -10.90
CA SER A 77 -37.38 -13.13 -10.76
C SER A 77 -35.94 -13.65 -10.64
N GLU A 78 -35.07 -13.23 -11.56
CA GLU A 78 -33.62 -13.38 -11.48
C GLU A 78 -33.02 -12.13 -10.83
N ALA A 79 -32.76 -12.18 -9.52
CA ALA A 79 -32.21 -11.07 -8.77
C ALA A 79 -30.77 -11.37 -8.32
N THR A 80 -29.90 -10.39 -8.54
CA THR A 80 -28.58 -10.33 -7.87
C THR A 80 -28.58 -9.18 -6.87
N VAL A 81 -28.12 -9.46 -5.66
CA VAL A 81 -27.93 -8.49 -4.58
C VAL A 81 -26.45 -8.44 -4.23
N LEU A 82 -25.88 -7.26 -4.14
CA LEU A 82 -24.51 -7.02 -3.75
C LEU A 82 -24.45 -6.48 -2.32
N ASP A 83 -23.85 -7.22 -1.40
CA ASP A 83 -23.67 -6.81 0.00
C ASP A 83 -22.25 -6.28 0.20
N LEU A 84 -22.15 -4.96 0.37
CA LEU A 84 -20.89 -4.22 0.49
C LEU A 84 -20.46 -4.14 1.96
N GLY A 85 -19.37 -4.84 2.30
CA GLY A 85 -18.99 -5.03 3.69
C GLY A 85 -19.93 -6.03 4.34
N ALA A 86 -20.00 -7.25 3.80
CA ALA A 86 -20.93 -8.26 4.29
C ALA A 86 -20.73 -8.61 5.77
N GLY A 87 -19.52 -8.37 6.30
CA GLY A 87 -19.18 -8.67 7.69
C GLY A 87 -19.47 -10.13 8.01
N THR A 88 -20.27 -10.35 9.04
CA THR A 88 -20.71 -11.69 9.47
C THR A 88 -21.99 -12.17 8.77
N GLY A 89 -22.34 -11.60 7.61
CA GLY A 89 -23.41 -12.10 6.74
C GLY A 89 -24.83 -11.74 7.19
N ALA A 90 -25.03 -10.57 7.80
CA ALA A 90 -26.35 -10.16 8.29
C ALA A 90 -27.37 -9.97 7.15
N ALA A 91 -26.95 -9.49 5.96
CA ALA A 91 -27.82 -9.34 4.81
C ALA A 91 -28.31 -10.69 4.27
N ALA A 92 -27.47 -11.73 4.30
CA ALA A 92 -27.85 -13.09 3.90
C ALA A 92 -29.00 -13.61 4.76
N TRP A 93 -28.88 -13.47 6.08
CA TRP A 93 -29.93 -13.83 7.02
C TRP A 93 -31.19 -13.00 6.77
N ALA A 94 -31.05 -11.68 6.65
CA ALA A 94 -32.19 -10.80 6.53
C ALA A 94 -32.99 -11.04 5.24
N LEU A 95 -32.30 -11.26 4.13
CA LEU A 95 -32.93 -11.57 2.84
C LEU A 95 -33.67 -12.91 2.89
N ALA A 96 -33.03 -13.96 3.41
CA ALA A 96 -33.65 -15.28 3.53
C ALA A 96 -34.88 -15.24 4.45
N LEU A 97 -34.79 -14.56 5.60
CA LEU A 97 -35.91 -14.43 6.54
C LEU A 97 -37.06 -13.60 5.97
N ALA A 98 -36.77 -12.50 5.27
CA ALA A 98 -37.78 -11.66 4.64
C ALA A 98 -38.54 -12.43 3.54
N LEU A 99 -37.83 -13.17 2.68
CA LEU A 99 -38.43 -14.03 1.66
C LEU A 99 -39.26 -15.16 2.28
N ARG A 100 -38.72 -15.81 3.32
CA ARG A 100 -39.40 -16.90 4.02
C ARG A 100 -40.68 -16.43 4.71
N ALA A 101 -40.67 -15.24 5.30
CA ALA A 101 -41.85 -14.64 5.91
C ALA A 101 -42.98 -14.43 4.89
N ARG A 102 -42.66 -14.01 3.67
CA ARG A 102 -43.64 -13.85 2.58
C ARG A 102 -44.22 -15.18 2.11
N GLU A 103 -43.38 -16.21 1.94
CA GLU A 103 -43.88 -17.56 1.64
C GLU A 103 -44.83 -18.09 2.71
N ILE A 104 -44.53 -17.86 3.99
CA ILE A 104 -45.42 -18.22 5.10
C ILE A 104 -46.71 -17.38 5.08
N GLY A 105 -46.60 -16.11 4.67
CA GLY A 105 -47.73 -15.21 4.44
C GLY A 105 -48.62 -15.57 3.24
N GLY A 106 -48.31 -16.64 2.51
CA GLY A 106 -49.11 -17.15 1.39
C GLY A 106 -48.70 -16.64 0.02
N GLU A 107 -47.58 -15.93 -0.09
CA GLU A 107 -47.02 -15.57 -1.40
C GLU A 107 -46.40 -16.79 -2.07
N ALA A 108 -46.53 -16.86 -3.40
CA ALA A 108 -45.97 -17.95 -4.17
C ALA A 108 -44.43 -17.97 -4.03
N PRO A 109 -43.82 -19.17 -3.87
CA PRO A 109 -42.37 -19.29 -3.82
C PRO A 109 -41.75 -18.75 -5.11
N ARG A 110 -40.60 -18.10 -4.96
CA ARG A 110 -39.87 -17.56 -6.11
C ARG A 110 -39.40 -18.71 -7.01
N PRO A 111 -39.41 -18.54 -8.34
CA PRO A 111 -38.97 -19.59 -9.27
C PRO A 111 -37.46 -19.84 -9.18
N THR A 112 -36.69 -18.82 -8.79
CA THR A 112 -35.23 -18.85 -8.70
C THR A 112 -34.77 -18.21 -7.39
N PRO A 113 -33.72 -18.75 -6.75
CA PRO A 113 -33.12 -18.13 -5.57
C PRO A 113 -32.54 -16.77 -5.91
N VAL A 114 -32.54 -15.86 -4.94
CA VAL A 114 -31.80 -14.60 -5.06
C VAL A 114 -30.31 -14.89 -4.90
N ARG A 115 -29.50 -14.41 -5.84
CA ARG A 115 -28.05 -14.51 -5.74
C ARG A 115 -27.51 -13.35 -4.91
N LEU A 116 -26.97 -13.63 -3.73
CA LEU A 116 -26.31 -12.65 -2.89
C LEU A 116 -24.80 -12.75 -3.04
N VAL A 117 -24.15 -11.68 -3.48
CA VAL A 117 -22.69 -11.57 -3.52
C VAL A 117 -22.23 -10.82 -2.27
N ALA A 118 -21.72 -11.56 -1.28
CA ALA A 118 -21.26 -11.03 0.00
C ALA A 118 -19.78 -10.62 -0.09
N LEU A 119 -19.52 -9.31 -0.21
CA LEU A 119 -18.17 -8.75 -0.34
C LEU A 119 -17.63 -8.28 1.00
N ASP A 120 -16.50 -8.82 1.44
CA ASP A 120 -15.75 -8.25 2.56
C ASP A 120 -14.23 -8.47 2.38
N ALA A 121 -13.43 -7.54 2.89
CA ALA A 121 -11.98 -7.65 2.84
C ALA A 121 -11.42 -8.51 3.97
N SER A 122 -12.18 -8.71 5.06
CA SER A 122 -11.78 -9.45 6.25
C SER A 122 -12.12 -10.96 6.11
N PRO A 123 -11.11 -11.85 6.11
CA PRO A 123 -11.35 -13.28 6.06
C PRO A 123 -12.10 -13.81 7.27
N SER A 124 -11.79 -13.31 8.48
CA SER A 124 -12.42 -13.78 9.72
C SER A 124 -13.90 -13.40 9.80
N MET A 125 -14.28 -12.26 9.22
CA MET A 125 -15.69 -11.86 9.12
C MET A 125 -16.46 -12.78 8.17
N LEU A 126 -15.93 -13.03 6.96
CA LEU A 126 -16.56 -13.93 5.98
C LEU A 126 -16.66 -15.37 6.49
N GLU A 127 -15.62 -15.89 7.14
CA GLU A 127 -15.63 -17.23 7.73
C GLU A 127 -16.68 -17.36 8.83
N ALA A 128 -16.78 -16.37 9.71
CA ALA A 128 -17.86 -16.31 10.70
C ALA A 128 -19.25 -16.23 10.03
N GLY A 129 -19.38 -15.45 8.96
CA GLY A 129 -20.60 -15.35 8.17
C GLY A 129 -21.03 -16.69 7.55
N GLN A 130 -20.07 -17.44 6.99
CA GLN A 130 -20.31 -18.78 6.44
C GLN A 130 -20.82 -19.75 7.52
N MET A 131 -20.22 -19.75 8.71
CA MET A 131 -20.65 -20.61 9.83
C MET A 131 -22.05 -20.23 10.34
N LEU A 132 -22.37 -18.94 10.41
CA LEU A 132 -23.71 -18.46 10.76
C LEU A 132 -24.74 -18.86 9.69
N TRP A 133 -24.41 -18.69 8.41
CA TRP A 133 -25.27 -19.11 7.30
C TRP A 133 -25.49 -20.63 7.29
N GLN A 134 -24.47 -21.42 7.61
CA GLN A 134 -24.59 -22.87 7.77
C GLN A 134 -25.55 -23.22 8.90
N ALA A 135 -25.48 -22.53 10.05
CA ALA A 135 -26.41 -22.76 11.16
C ALA A 135 -27.87 -22.43 10.76
N LEU A 136 -28.09 -21.32 10.04
CA LEU A 136 -29.42 -20.93 9.56
C LEU A 136 -30.00 -21.94 8.57
N THR A 137 -29.21 -22.39 7.59
CA THR A 137 -29.66 -23.33 6.56
C THR A 137 -29.78 -24.76 7.07
N ALA A 138 -29.04 -25.14 8.11
CA ALA A 138 -29.28 -26.39 8.82
C ALA A 138 -30.61 -26.36 9.60
N TRP A 139 -31.01 -25.20 10.13
CA TRP A 139 -32.28 -25.04 10.84
C TRP A 139 -33.50 -25.00 9.91
N ASP A 140 -33.44 -24.23 8.81
CA ASP A 140 -34.45 -24.25 7.75
C ASP A 140 -33.77 -24.39 6.37
N PRO A 141 -33.71 -25.61 5.80
CA PRO A 141 -33.11 -25.85 4.49
C PRO A 141 -33.73 -25.05 3.34
N ARG A 142 -34.97 -24.55 3.51
CA ARG A 142 -35.62 -23.71 2.49
C ARG A 142 -34.92 -22.37 2.32
N CYS A 143 -34.24 -21.86 3.34
CA CYS A 143 -33.44 -20.64 3.24
C CYS A 143 -32.36 -20.75 2.16
N ALA A 144 -31.75 -21.93 1.98
CA ALA A 144 -30.77 -22.18 0.92
C ALA A 144 -31.41 -22.25 -0.49
N GLY A 145 -32.70 -22.61 -0.57
CA GLY A 145 -33.48 -22.56 -1.80
C GLY A 145 -34.00 -21.16 -2.15
N LEU A 146 -34.00 -20.24 -1.18
CA LEU A 146 -34.42 -18.85 -1.36
C LEU A 146 -33.26 -17.91 -1.70
N VAL A 147 -32.08 -18.16 -1.13
CA VAL A 147 -30.89 -17.32 -1.31
C VAL A 147 -29.66 -18.19 -1.50
N THR A 148 -28.93 -17.96 -2.59
CA THR A 148 -27.59 -18.51 -2.81
C THR A 148 -26.56 -17.43 -2.48
N VAL A 149 -25.61 -17.74 -1.60
CA VAL A 149 -24.62 -16.76 -1.11
C VAL A 149 -23.23 -17.05 -1.68
N ASP A 150 -22.71 -16.12 -2.46
CA ASP A 150 -21.33 -16.10 -2.94
C ASP A 150 -20.48 -15.27 -1.98
N TRP A 151 -19.68 -15.95 -1.14
CA TRP A 151 -18.77 -15.30 -0.22
C TRP A 151 -17.48 -14.91 -0.95
N VAL A 152 -17.29 -13.62 -1.18
CA VAL A 152 -16.19 -13.13 -2.00
C VAL A 152 -15.28 -12.22 -1.19
N ARG A 153 -14.03 -12.64 -1.03
CA ARG A 153 -13.00 -11.85 -0.38
C ARG A 153 -12.41 -10.82 -1.34
N ARG A 154 -13.01 -9.64 -1.37
CA ARG A 154 -12.53 -8.47 -2.13
C ARG A 154 -12.90 -7.20 -1.39
N ALA A 155 -12.20 -6.11 -1.69
CA ALA A 155 -12.70 -4.79 -1.34
C ALA A 155 -14.00 -4.53 -2.09
N TRP A 156 -14.91 -3.81 -1.43
CA TRP A 156 -16.19 -3.40 -1.99
C TRP A 156 -16.05 -2.44 -3.19
N LEU A 157 -14.87 -1.85 -3.40
CA LEU A 157 -14.54 -1.01 -4.56
C LEU A 157 -14.19 -1.79 -5.82
N ASP A 158 -13.92 -3.09 -5.69
CA ASP A 158 -13.64 -3.96 -6.82
C ASP A 158 -14.60 -5.15 -6.83
N PRO A 159 -15.90 -4.89 -7.07
CA PRO A 159 -16.87 -5.97 -7.20
C PRO A 159 -16.49 -6.90 -8.36
N PRO A 160 -16.87 -8.19 -8.31
CA PRO A 160 -16.67 -9.13 -9.41
C PRO A 160 -17.23 -8.60 -10.74
N ASP A 161 -16.76 -9.11 -11.87
CA ASP A 161 -17.38 -8.78 -13.14
C ASP A 161 -18.78 -9.43 -13.25
N GLY A 162 -19.69 -8.82 -14.01
CA GLY A 162 -21.02 -9.37 -14.26
C GLY A 162 -22.05 -9.19 -13.14
N VAL A 163 -21.86 -8.22 -12.24
CA VAL A 163 -22.86 -7.81 -11.23
C VAL A 163 -23.59 -6.51 -11.63
N GLU A 164 -23.62 -6.18 -12.93
CA GLU A 164 -24.33 -5.01 -13.43
C GLU A 164 -25.85 -5.16 -13.31
N GLY A 165 -26.52 -4.13 -12.79
CA GLY A 165 -27.96 -4.18 -12.50
C GLY A 165 -28.28 -5.03 -11.26
N GLY A 166 -29.37 -4.72 -10.56
CA GLY A 166 -29.72 -5.35 -9.29
C GLY A 166 -29.62 -4.42 -8.08
N TRP A 167 -29.65 -4.99 -6.87
CA TRP A 167 -29.71 -4.23 -5.62
C TRP A 167 -28.37 -4.21 -4.90
N VAL A 168 -28.08 -3.12 -4.19
CA VAL A 168 -26.95 -2.98 -3.29
C VAL A 168 -27.45 -2.86 -1.85
N ILE A 169 -26.76 -3.53 -0.92
CA ILE A 169 -26.91 -3.32 0.52
C ILE A 169 -25.55 -2.87 1.05
N ALA A 170 -25.50 -1.79 1.83
CA ALA A 170 -24.24 -1.31 2.43
C ALA A 170 -24.48 -0.77 3.85
N GLY A 171 -24.12 -1.58 4.85
CA GLY A 171 -24.27 -1.24 6.27
C GLY A 171 -22.98 -1.18 7.09
N HIS A 172 -21.94 -1.94 6.70
CA HIS A 172 -20.61 -1.86 7.34
C HIS A 172 -19.74 -0.73 6.79
N LEU A 173 -20.07 -0.27 5.59
CA LEU A 173 -19.19 0.60 4.83
C LEU A 173 -18.92 1.94 5.54
N PHE A 174 -19.88 2.38 6.34
CA PHE A 174 -19.87 3.66 7.02
C PHE A 174 -19.47 3.56 8.51
N ASP A 175 -18.91 2.42 8.94
CA ASP A 175 -18.38 2.23 10.29
C ASP A 175 -17.00 2.88 10.51
N ALA A 176 -16.46 3.66 9.56
CA ALA A 176 -15.20 4.39 9.69
C ALA A 176 -15.43 5.91 9.65
N SER A 177 -14.85 6.65 10.59
CA SER A 177 -15.20 8.06 10.82
C SER A 177 -14.26 9.07 10.13
N ASP A 178 -13.13 8.60 9.61
CA ASP A 178 -11.98 9.47 9.30
C ASP A 178 -11.98 10.08 7.87
N THR A 179 -12.99 9.83 7.01
CA THR A 179 -12.88 10.12 5.56
C THR A 179 -14.20 10.42 4.82
N PHE A 180 -14.85 11.56 5.09
CA PHE A 180 -16.14 11.93 4.47
C PHE A 180 -16.08 12.10 2.93
N ASP A 181 -15.22 12.99 2.43
CA ASP A 181 -15.12 13.31 0.99
C ASP A 181 -14.72 12.11 0.15
N GLU A 182 -13.86 11.26 0.70
CA GLU A 182 -13.43 10.08 0.00
C GLU A 182 -14.49 9.00 -0.04
N THR A 183 -15.21 8.78 1.06
CA THR A 183 -16.34 7.84 1.08
C THR A 183 -17.37 8.24 0.04
N ARG A 184 -17.65 9.55 -0.10
CA ARG A 184 -18.49 10.09 -1.18
C ARG A 184 -17.98 9.71 -2.57
N LEU A 185 -16.71 10.01 -2.89
CA LEU A 185 -16.14 9.73 -4.21
C LEU A 185 -16.09 8.23 -4.53
N GLN A 186 -15.68 7.42 -3.55
CA GLN A 186 -15.56 5.98 -3.65
C GLN A 186 -16.93 5.31 -3.85
N PHE A 187 -17.91 5.67 -3.05
CA PHE A 187 -19.27 5.15 -3.16
C PHE A 187 -19.90 5.54 -4.50
N ARG A 188 -19.72 6.80 -4.93
CA ARG A 188 -20.12 7.27 -6.27
C ARG A 188 -19.50 6.42 -7.39
N ARG A 189 -18.19 6.17 -7.36
CA ARG A 189 -17.51 5.32 -8.36
C ARG A 189 -18.07 3.91 -8.39
N MET A 190 -18.32 3.33 -7.22
CA MET A 190 -18.93 2.00 -7.12
C MET A 190 -20.34 1.98 -7.74
N LEU A 191 -21.20 2.97 -7.43
CA LEU A 191 -22.54 3.06 -8.03
C LEU A 191 -22.48 3.22 -9.56
N VAL A 192 -21.57 4.04 -10.08
CA VAL A 192 -21.40 4.20 -11.55
C VAL A 192 -20.94 2.90 -12.22
N ARG A 193 -20.09 2.11 -11.54
CA ARG A 193 -19.59 0.82 -12.03
C ARG A 193 -20.66 -0.27 -11.99
N VAL A 194 -21.37 -0.41 -10.87
CA VAL A 194 -22.35 -1.49 -10.65
C VAL A 194 -23.72 -1.16 -11.26
N ARG A 195 -24.06 0.13 -11.31
CA ARG A 195 -25.37 0.66 -11.74
C ARG A 195 -26.56 -0.04 -11.08
N PRO A 196 -26.64 -0.06 -9.74
CA PRO A 196 -27.75 -0.72 -9.07
C PRO A 196 -29.06 0.01 -9.30
N ASP A 197 -30.15 -0.73 -9.45
CA ASP A 197 -31.51 -0.21 -9.51
C ASP A 197 -31.92 0.42 -8.18
N ARG A 198 -31.43 -0.17 -7.09
CA ARG A 198 -31.68 0.27 -5.71
C ARG A 198 -30.45 0.06 -4.83
N ALA A 199 -30.17 0.99 -3.92
CA ALA A 199 -29.16 0.81 -2.87
C ALA A 199 -29.74 1.12 -1.48
N LEU A 200 -29.71 0.12 -0.60
CA LEU A 200 -30.11 0.22 0.79
C LEU A 200 -28.88 0.49 1.65
N ILE A 201 -28.77 1.69 2.19
CA ILE A 201 -27.62 2.10 3.00
C ILE A 201 -28.00 2.42 4.44
N ASP A 202 -27.16 2.03 5.39
CA ASP A 202 -27.30 2.32 6.82
C ASP A 202 -25.96 2.61 7.49
N ALA A 203 -26.00 3.45 8.52
CA ALA A 203 -24.85 3.80 9.34
C ALA A 203 -25.26 4.00 10.80
N PRO A 204 -24.37 3.82 11.79
CA PRO A 204 -24.62 4.25 13.16
C PRO A 204 -25.00 5.74 13.21
N TRP A 205 -25.90 6.14 14.12
CA TRP A 205 -26.32 7.55 14.24
C TRP A 205 -25.15 8.51 14.46
N ALA A 206 -24.13 8.09 15.23
CA ALA A 206 -22.90 8.85 15.41
C ALA A 206 -22.11 9.13 14.11
N LYS A 207 -22.45 8.44 13.01
CA LYS A 207 -21.80 8.54 11.69
C LYS A 207 -22.78 9.04 10.61
N GLU A 208 -23.84 9.74 11.00
CA GLU A 208 -24.84 10.30 10.10
C GLU A 208 -24.24 11.16 8.99
N GLN A 209 -23.24 11.98 9.32
CA GLN A 209 -22.54 12.80 8.33
C GLN A 209 -21.88 11.96 7.24
N VAL A 210 -21.35 10.76 7.54
CA VAL A 210 -20.76 9.86 6.53
C VAL A 210 -21.83 9.40 5.54
N LEU A 211 -23.00 9.02 6.04
CA LEU A 211 -24.12 8.59 5.21
C LEU A 211 -24.61 9.73 4.31
N LEU A 212 -24.75 10.95 4.84
CA LEU A 212 -25.19 12.11 4.07
C LEU A 212 -24.22 12.45 2.92
N HIS A 213 -22.92 12.34 3.14
CA HIS A 213 -21.92 12.53 2.08
C HIS A 213 -22.00 11.44 1.00
N ALA A 214 -22.24 10.18 1.39
CA ALA A 214 -22.44 9.09 0.45
C ALA A 214 -23.70 9.28 -0.40
N VAL A 215 -24.80 9.71 0.22
CA VAL A 215 -26.05 10.09 -0.46
C VAL A 215 -25.82 11.23 -1.45
N ALA A 216 -25.11 12.29 -1.05
CA ALA A 216 -24.80 13.39 -1.96
C ALA A 216 -24.02 12.93 -3.21
N GLY A 217 -23.05 12.02 -3.03
CA GLY A 217 -22.32 11.42 -4.14
C GLY A 217 -23.17 10.55 -5.06
N ALA A 218 -24.18 9.87 -4.51
CA ALA A 218 -25.15 9.09 -5.28
C ALA A 218 -26.09 10.00 -6.08
N ASN A 219 -26.59 11.08 -5.47
CA ASN A 219 -27.43 12.09 -6.12
C ASN A 219 -26.71 12.73 -7.31
N GLU A 220 -25.43 13.07 -7.15
CA GLU A 220 -24.57 13.57 -8.23
C GLU A 220 -24.37 12.59 -9.39
N ALA A 221 -24.63 11.30 -9.17
CA ALA A 221 -24.48 10.25 -10.15
C ALA A 221 -25.82 9.76 -10.74
N GLY A 222 -26.95 10.32 -10.32
CA GLY A 222 -28.28 10.03 -10.88
C GLY A 222 -29.13 9.03 -10.07
N TRP A 223 -28.90 8.91 -8.77
CA TRP A 223 -29.79 8.19 -7.84
C TRP A 223 -30.57 9.18 -6.98
N ASP A 224 -31.87 9.01 -6.86
CA ASP A 224 -32.72 9.79 -5.95
C ASP A 224 -32.89 9.09 -4.61
N THR A 225 -33.16 9.87 -3.57
CA THR A 225 -33.57 9.37 -2.24
C THR A 225 -35.06 9.57 -2.01
N PRO A 226 -35.94 8.64 -2.45
CA PRO A 226 -37.35 8.73 -2.15
C PRO A 226 -37.62 8.60 -0.63
N PRO A 227 -38.81 9.02 -0.16
CA PRO A 227 -39.24 8.75 1.22
C PRO A 227 -39.17 7.25 1.49
N SER A 228 -38.47 6.85 2.56
CA SER A 228 -38.34 5.43 2.88
C SER A 228 -39.71 4.82 3.23
N PRO A 229 -40.04 3.62 2.73
CA PRO A 229 -41.26 2.93 3.12
C PRO A 229 -41.27 2.70 4.64
N PRO A 230 -42.45 2.75 5.29
CA PRO A 230 -42.53 2.57 6.73
C PRO A 230 -41.96 1.19 7.12
N ALA A 231 -40.94 1.21 7.97
CA ALA A 231 -40.35 -0.02 8.49
C ALA A 231 -41.40 -0.81 9.29
N THR A 232 -41.37 -2.13 9.22
CA THR A 232 -42.26 -2.96 10.03
C THR A 232 -42.03 -2.69 11.51
N THR A 233 -43.08 -2.70 12.34
CA THR A 233 -42.96 -2.59 13.80
C THR A 233 -42.65 -3.92 14.47
N ALA A 234 -42.74 -5.03 13.72
CA ALA A 234 -42.45 -6.37 14.22
C ALA A 234 -40.96 -6.51 14.60
N GLU A 235 -40.71 -6.91 15.84
CA GLU A 235 -39.38 -7.18 16.37
C GLU A 235 -39.00 -8.64 16.13
N LEU A 236 -37.83 -8.88 15.50
CA LEU A 236 -37.32 -10.24 15.29
C LEU A 236 -36.83 -10.90 16.60
N TRP A 237 -36.47 -10.07 17.58
CA TRP A 237 -35.92 -10.49 18.87
C TRP A 237 -36.68 -9.78 19.97
N ASP A 238 -37.13 -10.51 20.99
CA ASP A 238 -37.64 -9.99 22.25
C ASP A 238 -36.60 -10.23 23.38
N GLY A 239 -36.44 -9.26 24.29
CA GLY A 239 -35.59 -9.42 25.47
C GLY A 239 -34.07 -9.31 25.26
N THR A 240 -33.28 -10.00 26.09
CA THR A 240 -31.83 -9.77 26.31
C THR A 240 -30.89 -10.66 25.51
N LEU A 241 -31.40 -11.69 24.81
CA LEU A 241 -30.62 -12.76 24.16
C LEU A 241 -29.66 -13.48 25.14
N GLU A 242 -30.21 -14.09 26.19
CA GLU A 242 -29.45 -14.75 27.27
C GLU A 242 -28.53 -15.86 26.78
N GLY A 243 -28.95 -16.63 25.77
CA GLY A 243 -28.15 -17.70 25.18
C GLY A 243 -26.91 -17.15 24.49
N VAL A 244 -27.06 -16.05 23.74
CA VAL A 244 -25.93 -15.33 23.11
C VAL A 244 -24.99 -14.79 24.19
N GLN A 245 -25.54 -14.19 25.25
CA GLN A 245 -24.76 -13.72 26.39
C GLN A 245 -23.99 -14.85 27.08
N GLY A 246 -24.57 -16.05 27.17
CA GLY A 246 -23.95 -17.26 27.71
C GLY A 246 -22.72 -17.69 26.89
N VAL A 247 -22.87 -17.85 25.57
CA VAL A 247 -21.77 -18.24 24.67
C VAL A 247 -20.65 -17.19 24.71
N ARG A 248 -21.00 -15.90 24.64
CA ARG A 248 -20.04 -14.80 24.77
C ARG A 248 -19.27 -14.87 26.07
N SER A 249 -19.98 -15.01 27.20
CA SER A 249 -19.36 -15.05 28.53
C SER A 249 -18.38 -16.21 28.68
N SER A 250 -18.72 -17.39 28.15
CA SER A 250 -17.84 -18.55 28.13
C SER A 250 -16.59 -18.30 27.28
N HIS A 251 -16.75 -17.70 26.10
CA HIS A 251 -15.63 -17.36 25.22
C HIS A 251 -14.70 -16.30 25.83
N LEU A 252 -15.25 -15.31 26.53
CA LEU A 252 -14.48 -14.28 27.24
C LEU A 252 -13.60 -14.89 28.33
N VAL A 253 -14.17 -15.77 29.16
CA VAL A 253 -13.42 -16.49 30.21
C VAL A 253 -12.34 -17.36 29.59
N ALA A 254 -12.66 -18.10 28.52
CA ALA A 254 -11.70 -18.93 27.80
C ALA A 254 -10.60 -18.12 27.08
N SER A 255 -10.78 -16.81 26.93
CA SER A 255 -9.80 -15.87 26.39
C SER A 255 -8.99 -15.16 27.47
N GLY A 256 -9.23 -15.47 28.76
CA GLY A 256 -8.50 -14.88 29.89
C GLY A 256 -9.01 -13.48 30.29
N LEU A 257 -10.21 -13.08 29.88
CA LEU A 257 -10.85 -11.82 30.30
C LEU A 257 -11.87 -12.07 31.41
N SER A 258 -11.96 -11.14 32.36
CA SER A 258 -13.01 -11.18 33.39
C SER A 258 -14.31 -10.57 32.88
N ARG A 259 -15.45 -11.08 33.36
CA ARG A 259 -16.79 -10.54 33.00
C ARG A 259 -16.95 -9.06 33.35
N GLN A 260 -16.26 -8.57 34.39
CA GLN A 260 -16.34 -7.17 34.83
C GLN A 260 -15.59 -6.19 33.91
N ARG A 261 -14.59 -6.64 33.15
CA ARG A 261 -13.78 -5.77 32.28
C ARG A 261 -14.53 -5.26 31.04
N LEU A 262 -15.69 -5.83 30.77
CA LEU A 262 -16.38 -5.74 29.51
C LEU A 262 -17.84 -5.41 29.83
N GLY A 263 -18.24 -4.16 29.58
CA GLY A 263 -19.59 -3.65 29.92
C GLY A 263 -20.73 -4.43 29.27
N ALA A 264 -21.97 -4.08 29.60
CA ALA A 264 -23.16 -4.73 29.01
C ALA A 264 -23.17 -4.62 27.47
N ALA A 265 -23.80 -5.60 26.81
CA ALA A 265 -24.04 -5.54 25.37
C ALA A 265 -24.78 -4.24 25.01
N PRO A 266 -24.57 -3.64 23.83
CA PRO A 266 -25.49 -2.63 23.33
C PRO A 266 -26.90 -3.23 23.29
N SER A 267 -27.90 -2.42 23.62
CA SER A 267 -29.29 -2.83 23.49
C SER A 267 -29.58 -3.20 22.04
N TRP A 268 -30.12 -4.40 21.86
CA TRP A 268 -30.53 -4.94 20.55
C TRP A 268 -31.71 -4.16 19.94
N LEU A 269 -32.42 -3.40 20.77
CA LEU A 269 -33.63 -2.64 20.45
C LEU A 269 -33.39 -1.13 20.28
N SER A 270 -32.15 -0.64 20.44
CA SER A 270 -31.88 0.80 20.36
C SER A 270 -31.94 1.30 18.90
N PRO A 271 -32.83 2.26 18.58
CA PRO A 271 -32.88 2.90 17.27
C PRO A 271 -31.73 3.91 17.17
N SER A 272 -30.52 3.43 16.93
CA SER A 272 -29.31 4.26 16.79
C SER A 272 -28.65 4.07 15.43
N VAL A 273 -29.46 3.94 14.37
CA VAL A 273 -29.03 3.75 12.98
C VAL A 273 -29.75 4.75 12.08
N VAL A 274 -28.98 5.53 11.30
CA VAL A 274 -29.49 6.39 10.21
C VAL A 274 -29.48 5.62 8.89
N ARG A 275 -30.37 5.99 7.97
CA ARG A 275 -30.70 5.17 6.79
C ARG A 275 -31.00 6.04 5.59
N ALA A 276 -30.70 5.52 4.40
CA ALA A 276 -31.23 6.03 3.15
C ALA A 276 -31.53 4.88 2.18
N ASP A 277 -32.53 5.10 1.32
CA ASP A 277 -32.90 4.23 0.20
C ASP A 277 -32.64 5.04 -1.08
N LEU A 278 -31.80 4.52 -1.95
CA LEU A 278 -31.40 5.16 -3.20
C LEU A 278 -32.03 4.41 -4.36
N VAL A 279 -32.69 5.12 -5.28
CA VAL A 279 -33.35 4.52 -6.46
C VAL A 279 -32.84 5.22 -7.72
N ALA A 280 -32.50 4.44 -8.74
CA ALA A 280 -32.00 5.00 -10.01
C ALA A 280 -33.09 5.84 -10.72
N VAL A 281 -32.74 7.05 -11.18
CA VAL A 281 -33.66 7.94 -11.89
C VAL A 281 -33.63 7.66 -13.38
N GLY A 282 -34.76 7.20 -13.94
CA GLY A 282 -35.09 7.13 -15.37
C GLY A 282 -33.96 6.84 -16.36
N GLY A 283 -33.81 5.57 -16.78
CA GLY A 283 -32.90 5.16 -17.85
C GLY A 283 -31.44 5.42 -17.49
N GLY A 284 -30.83 4.49 -16.76
CA GLY A 284 -29.56 4.64 -16.05
C GLY A 284 -28.50 5.46 -16.79
N PRO A 285 -27.66 6.21 -16.05
CA PRO A 285 -26.76 7.22 -16.61
C PRO A 285 -26.05 6.68 -17.85
N GLY A 286 -26.32 7.32 -19.00
CA GLY A 286 -25.72 6.96 -20.28
C GLY A 286 -24.21 6.79 -20.09
N LYS A 287 -23.63 5.78 -20.78
CA LYS A 287 -22.21 5.40 -20.72
C LYS A 287 -21.29 6.63 -20.87
N LEU A 288 -21.05 7.35 -19.78
CA LEU A 288 -20.17 8.53 -19.75
C LEU A 288 -18.71 8.12 -19.56
N PHE A 289 -18.45 6.83 -19.41
CA PHE A 289 -17.12 6.25 -19.43
C PHE A 289 -17.13 5.00 -20.31
N THR A 290 -16.42 5.07 -21.43
CA THR A 290 -15.93 3.88 -22.13
C THR A 290 -14.84 3.26 -21.26
N GLU A 291 -15.23 2.45 -20.29
CA GLU A 291 -14.28 1.56 -19.61
C GLU A 291 -13.88 0.48 -20.60
N GLY A 292 -12.62 0.53 -21.04
CA GLY A 292 -12.01 -0.56 -21.79
C GLY A 292 -11.89 -1.81 -20.90
N PRO A 293 -11.92 -3.01 -21.48
CA PRO A 293 -11.82 -4.24 -20.72
C PRO A 293 -10.42 -4.35 -20.09
N ILE A 294 -10.37 -4.47 -18.76
CA ILE A 294 -9.22 -4.86 -17.94
C ILE A 294 -7.90 -4.17 -18.34
N GLY A 295 -7.82 -2.88 -18.03
CA GLY A 295 -6.60 -2.10 -18.02
C GLY A 295 -6.65 -1.11 -16.88
N LEU A 296 -5.59 -1.04 -16.06
CA LEU A 296 -5.41 -0.10 -14.95
C LEU A 296 -6.14 1.23 -15.20
N ALA A 297 -7.33 1.38 -14.62
CA ALA A 297 -8.07 2.63 -14.73
C ALA A 297 -7.29 3.68 -13.93
N LEU A 298 -6.67 4.61 -14.65
CA LEU A 298 -6.00 5.75 -14.04
C LEU A 298 -7.05 6.67 -13.42
N ASP A 299 -6.74 7.22 -12.24
CA ASP A 299 -7.53 8.35 -11.75
C ASP A 299 -7.20 9.64 -12.53
N ASP A 300 -7.95 10.70 -12.27
CA ASP A 300 -7.75 11.98 -12.97
C ASP A 300 -6.34 12.56 -12.79
N ASP A 301 -5.69 12.32 -11.64
CA ASP A 301 -4.33 12.83 -11.36
C ASP A 301 -3.27 12.05 -12.16
N GLN A 302 -3.38 10.72 -12.16
CA GLN A 302 -2.56 9.79 -12.92
C GLN A 302 -2.75 9.97 -14.43
N ASP A 303 -4.00 10.13 -14.88
CA ASP A 303 -4.32 10.37 -16.28
C ASP A 303 -3.69 11.68 -16.77
N ARG A 304 -3.88 12.78 -16.00
CA ARG A 304 -3.23 14.06 -16.30
C ARG A 304 -1.70 13.98 -16.31
N ALA A 305 -1.10 13.23 -15.38
CA ALA A 305 0.35 13.04 -15.33
C ALA A 305 0.88 12.16 -16.48
N SER A 306 0.06 11.25 -17.01
CA SER A 306 0.42 10.39 -18.14
C SER A 306 0.30 11.08 -19.51
N ALA A 307 -0.28 12.28 -19.60
CA ALA A 307 -0.46 13.00 -20.85
C ALA A 307 0.88 13.50 -21.46
N PRO A 308 1.15 13.30 -22.77
CA PRO A 308 2.32 13.84 -23.45
C PRO A 308 2.47 15.37 -23.31
N ARG A 309 3.63 15.83 -22.83
CA ARG A 309 4.01 17.24 -22.68
C ARG A 309 5.51 17.42 -22.90
N ASP A 310 5.88 18.58 -23.42
CA ASP A 310 7.26 19.04 -23.66
C ASP A 310 7.74 19.95 -22.51
N ASN A 311 7.82 19.40 -21.31
CA ASN A 311 8.32 20.05 -20.10
C ASN A 311 9.24 19.08 -19.33
N PHE A 312 10.27 19.62 -18.66
CA PHE A 312 11.07 18.78 -17.77
C PHE A 312 10.23 18.49 -16.54
N GLU A 313 9.62 17.32 -16.47
CA GLU A 313 8.62 16.98 -15.45
C GLU A 313 9.15 15.91 -14.49
N VAL A 314 8.87 16.12 -13.21
CA VAL A 314 9.16 15.17 -12.13
C VAL A 314 7.85 14.81 -11.43
N LEU A 315 7.43 13.56 -11.56
CA LEU A 315 6.30 13.00 -10.83
C LEU A 315 6.77 12.45 -9.49
N ILE A 316 6.28 13.04 -8.42
CA ILE A 316 6.50 12.56 -7.07
C ILE A 316 5.23 11.90 -6.57
N GLY A 317 5.35 10.76 -5.91
CA GLY A 317 4.18 10.11 -5.36
C GLY A 317 4.52 9.17 -4.23
N ALA A 318 3.62 9.05 -3.26
CA ALA A 318 3.80 8.15 -2.14
C ALA A 318 3.97 6.68 -2.60
N ALA A 319 4.38 5.81 -1.68
CA ALA A 319 4.44 4.38 -1.94
C ALA A 319 3.09 3.83 -2.44
N GLY A 320 3.09 3.05 -3.52
CA GLY A 320 1.87 2.46 -4.07
C GLY A 320 0.94 3.43 -4.82
N SER A 321 1.38 4.65 -5.14
CA SER A 321 0.59 5.64 -5.90
C SER A 321 0.47 5.39 -7.41
N GLY A 322 1.07 4.33 -7.93
CA GLY A 322 1.03 4.01 -9.36
C GLY A 322 2.02 4.79 -10.23
N LYS A 323 3.08 5.39 -9.66
CA LYS A 323 4.10 6.16 -10.40
C LYS A 323 4.64 5.44 -11.64
N SER A 324 5.05 4.18 -11.49
CA SER A 324 5.61 3.39 -12.59
C SER A 324 4.55 3.04 -13.63
N VAL A 325 3.28 2.87 -13.23
CA VAL A 325 2.16 2.71 -14.18
C VAL A 325 1.95 3.99 -14.98
N VAL A 326 1.99 5.16 -14.33
CA VAL A 326 1.93 6.46 -15.02
C VAL A 326 3.10 6.63 -15.99
N LEU A 327 4.32 6.20 -15.61
CA LEU A 327 5.47 6.22 -16.51
C LEU A 327 5.25 5.34 -17.74
N VAL A 328 4.75 4.11 -17.57
CA VAL A 328 4.43 3.19 -18.68
C VAL A 328 3.38 3.82 -19.61
N GLU A 329 2.32 4.39 -19.05
CA GLU A 329 1.28 5.06 -19.84
C GLU A 329 1.84 6.29 -20.57
N ARG A 330 2.69 7.09 -19.91
CA ARG A 330 3.37 8.25 -20.51
C ARG A 330 4.24 7.84 -21.70
N VAL A 331 4.99 6.73 -21.58
CA VAL A 331 5.81 6.18 -22.67
C VAL A 331 4.93 5.79 -23.84
N ALA A 332 3.87 5.01 -23.60
CA ALA A 332 2.94 4.56 -24.65
C ALA A 332 2.27 5.74 -25.36
N ARG A 333 1.72 6.71 -24.61
CA ARG A 333 1.07 7.91 -25.17
C ARG A 333 2.05 8.80 -25.93
N THR A 334 3.33 8.87 -25.51
CA THR A 334 4.37 9.62 -26.23
C THR A 334 4.65 8.99 -27.59
N ILE A 335 4.70 7.66 -27.68
CA ILE A 335 4.86 6.93 -28.95
C ILE A 335 3.65 7.18 -29.85
N GLU A 336 2.43 6.99 -29.33
CA GLU A 336 1.19 7.24 -30.07
C GLU A 336 1.09 8.68 -30.58
N HIS A 337 1.53 9.66 -29.78
CA HIS A 337 1.55 11.07 -30.17
C HIS A 337 2.57 11.34 -31.28
N ALA A 338 3.80 10.82 -31.15
CA ALA A 338 4.86 10.99 -32.14
C ALA A 338 4.50 10.31 -33.48
N LEU A 339 4.02 9.06 -33.44
CA LEU A 339 3.63 8.32 -34.64
C LEU A 339 2.48 9.00 -35.40
N ARG A 340 1.48 9.56 -34.71
CA ARG A 340 0.41 10.36 -35.34
C ARG A 340 0.91 11.60 -36.07
N ARG A 341 2.07 12.11 -35.69
CA ARG A 341 2.72 13.28 -36.30
C ARG A 341 3.75 12.90 -37.37
N GLY A 342 3.92 11.60 -37.65
CA GLY A 342 4.95 11.10 -38.57
C GLY A 342 6.37 11.24 -38.01
N GLU A 343 6.52 11.39 -36.69
CA GLU A 343 7.82 11.47 -36.02
C GLU A 343 8.33 10.06 -35.67
N VAL A 344 9.66 9.89 -35.62
CA VAL A 344 10.33 8.61 -35.34
C VAL A 344 10.89 8.69 -33.91
N PRO A 345 10.12 8.32 -32.87
CA PRO A 345 10.60 8.44 -31.50
C PRO A 345 11.66 7.38 -31.20
N SER A 346 12.76 7.83 -30.59
CA SER A 346 13.80 6.99 -29.97
C SER A 346 13.79 7.28 -28.48
N ILE A 347 13.44 6.31 -27.65
CA ILE A 347 13.14 6.51 -26.23
C ILE A 347 14.13 5.74 -25.36
N LEU A 348 14.67 6.40 -24.33
CA LEU A 348 15.39 5.75 -23.24
C LEU A 348 14.46 5.58 -22.04
N VAL A 349 14.32 4.36 -21.52
CA VAL A 349 13.69 4.08 -20.23
C VAL A 349 14.73 3.47 -19.30
N THR A 350 14.90 4.01 -18.10
CA THR A 350 15.97 3.57 -17.19
C THR A 350 15.56 3.61 -15.73
N THR A 351 16.18 2.72 -14.94
CA THR A 351 16.10 2.67 -13.48
C THR A 351 17.37 2.00 -12.93
N ARG A 352 17.65 2.12 -11.62
CA ARG A 352 18.79 1.45 -10.98
C ARG A 352 18.53 0.00 -10.61
N ASN A 353 17.27 -0.47 -10.57
CA ASN A 353 16.96 -1.86 -10.22
C ASN A 353 16.78 -2.74 -11.47
N VAL A 354 17.63 -3.75 -11.67
CA VAL A 354 17.57 -4.67 -12.82
C VAL A 354 16.19 -5.35 -12.96
N PRO A 355 15.68 -6.07 -11.94
CA PRO A 355 14.29 -6.58 -11.96
C PRO A 355 13.20 -5.58 -12.35
N MET A 356 13.38 -4.29 -12.02
CA MET A 356 12.41 -3.26 -12.40
C MET A 356 12.48 -2.94 -13.90
N VAL A 357 13.65 -3.05 -14.52
CA VAL A 357 13.80 -2.93 -15.99
C VAL A 357 12.98 -4.02 -16.68
N ASP A 358 13.09 -5.28 -16.24
CA ASP A 358 12.31 -6.41 -16.78
C ASP A 358 10.80 -6.18 -16.60
N GLN A 359 10.38 -5.68 -15.43
CA GLN A 359 8.97 -5.40 -15.13
C GLN A 359 8.41 -4.26 -16.00
N LEU A 360 9.15 -3.16 -16.16
CA LEU A 360 8.76 -2.06 -17.05
C LEU A 360 8.69 -2.53 -18.51
N HIS A 361 9.62 -3.38 -18.94
CA HIS A 361 9.60 -4.00 -20.28
C HIS A 361 8.30 -4.78 -20.50
N GLY A 362 7.96 -5.68 -19.58
CA GLY A 362 6.71 -6.45 -19.65
C GLY A 362 5.47 -5.56 -19.69
N TRP A 363 5.37 -4.57 -18.80
CA TRP A 363 4.24 -3.64 -18.76
C TRP A 363 4.10 -2.77 -20.01
N ILE A 364 5.23 -2.33 -20.59
CA ILE A 364 5.22 -1.58 -21.86
C ILE A 364 4.74 -2.47 -23.01
N LEU A 365 5.21 -3.72 -23.10
CA LEU A 365 4.75 -4.67 -24.11
C LEU A 365 3.26 -4.97 -23.97
N ASP A 366 2.78 -5.25 -22.75
CA ASP A 366 1.37 -5.49 -22.48
C ASP A 366 0.50 -4.28 -22.86
N ARG A 367 0.99 -3.06 -22.59
CA ARG A 367 0.28 -1.82 -22.91
C ARG A 367 0.26 -1.54 -24.42
N LEU A 368 1.35 -1.81 -25.13
CA LEU A 368 1.46 -1.60 -26.58
C LEU A 368 0.75 -2.69 -27.38
N GLY A 369 0.74 -3.94 -26.90
CA GLY A 369 0.08 -5.08 -27.56
C GLY A 369 -1.45 -4.97 -27.60
N ARG A 370 -2.03 -4.01 -26.87
CA ARG A 370 -3.46 -3.65 -26.97
C ARG A 370 -3.81 -2.84 -28.22
N HIS A 371 -2.79 -2.36 -28.93
CA HIS A 371 -2.92 -1.64 -30.19
C HIS A 371 -2.48 -2.52 -31.36
N SER A 372 -2.90 -2.16 -32.57
CA SER A 372 -2.49 -2.84 -33.82
C SER A 372 -1.07 -2.49 -34.27
N PHE A 373 -0.11 -2.43 -33.34
CA PHE A 373 1.31 -2.21 -33.63
C PHE A 373 2.02 -3.54 -33.91
N ASP A 374 2.95 -3.57 -34.88
CA ASP A 374 3.93 -4.67 -34.97
C ASP A 374 5.08 -4.37 -34.00
N VAL A 375 5.19 -5.17 -32.94
CA VAL A 375 6.17 -4.97 -31.86
C VAL A 375 7.17 -6.11 -31.86
N ARG A 376 8.46 -5.77 -32.01
CA ARG A 376 9.58 -6.71 -31.95
C ARG A 376 10.49 -6.36 -30.79
N THR A 377 10.89 -7.35 -30.02
CA THR A 377 11.75 -7.14 -28.85
C THR A 377 13.01 -7.99 -28.94
N ARG A 378 14.12 -7.42 -28.50
CA ARG A 378 15.39 -8.11 -28.27
C ARG A 378 15.82 -7.87 -26.83
N SER A 379 16.19 -8.94 -26.13
CA SER A 379 16.73 -8.86 -24.77
C SER A 379 18.19 -9.28 -24.79
N ASP A 380 19.05 -8.51 -24.13
CA ASP A 380 20.47 -8.83 -23.95
C ASP A 380 20.70 -9.58 -22.64
N ARG A 381 21.84 -10.29 -22.53
CA ARG A 381 22.18 -11.11 -21.35
C ARG A 381 22.34 -10.33 -20.05
N ASP A 382 22.46 -9.01 -20.11
CA ASP A 382 22.64 -8.15 -18.95
C ASP A 382 21.34 -7.49 -18.44
N GLY A 383 20.18 -7.92 -18.95
CA GLY A 383 18.87 -7.39 -18.57
C GLY A 383 18.47 -6.10 -19.30
N SER A 384 19.17 -5.73 -20.37
CA SER A 384 18.77 -4.62 -21.25
C SER A 384 17.82 -5.11 -22.33
N HIS A 385 16.88 -4.28 -22.77
CA HIS A 385 15.93 -4.59 -23.84
C HIS A 385 15.89 -3.50 -24.90
N ASP A 386 15.81 -3.91 -26.15
CA ASP A 386 15.53 -3.05 -27.30
C ASP A 386 14.19 -3.46 -27.90
N VAL A 387 13.24 -2.52 -27.94
CA VAL A 387 11.90 -2.71 -28.51
C VAL A 387 11.79 -1.86 -29.76
N ALA A 388 11.47 -2.49 -30.89
CA ALA A 388 11.15 -1.84 -32.15
C ALA A 388 9.64 -1.94 -32.40
N ILE A 389 9.03 -0.84 -32.80
CA ILE A 389 7.58 -0.71 -33.01
C ILE A 389 7.38 -0.17 -34.42
N ASP A 390 6.56 -0.83 -35.21
CA ASP A 390 6.15 -0.37 -36.54
C ASP A 390 4.65 -0.07 -36.56
N ALA A 391 4.31 1.13 -37.01
CA ALA A 391 2.96 1.55 -37.28
C ALA A 391 2.89 2.23 -38.65
N ALA A 392 2.29 1.55 -39.62
CA ALA A 392 2.11 2.06 -40.99
C ALA A 392 3.40 2.57 -41.65
N GLY A 393 4.55 1.94 -41.39
CA GLY A 393 5.84 2.30 -41.97
C GLY A 393 6.64 3.36 -41.21
N VAL A 394 6.11 3.88 -40.10
CA VAL A 394 6.85 4.74 -39.16
C VAL A 394 7.40 3.87 -38.03
N GLN A 395 8.72 3.93 -37.82
CA GLN A 395 9.40 3.13 -36.80
C GLN A 395 9.64 3.92 -35.52
N ALA A 396 9.29 3.34 -34.38
CA ALA A 396 9.65 3.80 -33.05
C ALA A 396 10.61 2.81 -32.38
N ARG A 397 11.46 3.31 -31.48
CA ARG A 397 12.39 2.48 -30.71
C ARG A 397 12.36 2.84 -29.23
N ILE A 398 12.40 1.83 -28.37
CA ILE A 398 12.57 1.97 -26.93
C ILE A 398 13.79 1.15 -26.53
N ARG A 399 14.73 1.79 -25.84
CA ARG A 399 15.82 1.10 -25.14
C ARG A 399 15.55 1.16 -23.64
N LEU A 400 15.44 -0.01 -23.03
CA LEU A 400 15.32 -0.19 -21.59
C LEU A 400 16.65 -0.71 -21.06
N LEU A 401 17.27 -0.03 -20.10
CA LEU A 401 18.47 -0.54 -19.45
C LEU A 401 18.55 -0.16 -17.98
N ASN A 402 19.34 -0.92 -17.25
CA ASN A 402 19.78 -0.55 -15.92
C ASN A 402 20.74 0.64 -16.00
N TRP A 403 20.53 1.67 -15.18
CA TRP A 403 21.35 2.89 -15.22
C TRP A 403 22.85 2.61 -15.04
N ASP A 404 23.22 1.61 -14.23
CA ASP A 404 24.61 1.24 -13.97
C ASP A 404 25.34 0.73 -15.24
N LYS A 405 24.58 0.40 -16.30
CA LYS A 405 25.12 -0.02 -17.60
C LYS A 405 25.36 1.15 -18.56
N VAL A 406 24.92 2.36 -18.25
CA VAL A 406 25.14 3.54 -19.08
C VAL A 406 26.62 3.76 -19.44
N PRO A 407 27.59 3.72 -18.49
CA PRO A 407 29.00 3.95 -18.81
C PRO A 407 29.52 2.97 -19.87
N THR A 408 29.13 1.70 -19.78
CA THR A 408 29.62 0.66 -20.69
C THR A 408 28.84 0.60 -22.00
N ARG A 409 27.51 0.73 -21.96
CA ARG A 409 26.62 0.53 -23.12
C ARG A 409 26.44 1.79 -23.96
N LEU A 410 26.48 2.97 -23.35
CA LEU A 410 26.22 4.24 -24.04
C LEU A 410 27.47 5.11 -24.18
N PHE A 411 28.51 4.89 -23.38
CA PHE A 411 29.78 5.63 -23.47
C PHE A 411 30.98 4.76 -23.85
N GLY A 412 30.79 3.45 -24.04
CA GLY A 412 31.85 2.54 -24.47
C GLY A 412 32.99 2.37 -23.47
N LEU A 413 32.80 2.76 -22.21
CA LEU A 413 33.80 2.55 -21.17
C LEU A 413 33.91 1.05 -20.88
N GLY A 414 35.13 0.54 -20.67
CA GLY A 414 35.33 -0.89 -20.36
C GLY A 414 34.57 -1.32 -19.09
N SER A 415 34.36 -2.62 -18.88
CA SER A 415 33.73 -3.14 -17.65
C SER A 415 34.53 -2.77 -16.40
N THR A 416 33.87 -2.47 -15.27
CA THR A 416 34.53 -2.24 -13.97
C THR A 416 35.22 -3.52 -13.50
N GLY A 417 36.50 -3.43 -13.16
CA GLY A 417 37.24 -4.56 -12.57
C GLY A 417 37.04 -4.69 -11.05
N LEU A 418 36.56 -3.65 -10.37
CA LEU A 418 36.42 -3.56 -8.92
C LEU A 418 35.16 -2.78 -8.53
N SER A 419 34.47 -3.20 -7.45
CA SER A 419 33.45 -2.38 -6.81
C SER A 419 34.09 -1.21 -6.05
N ASP A 420 33.32 -0.16 -5.74
CA ASP A 420 33.83 0.97 -4.94
C ASP A 420 34.31 0.48 -3.57
N ARG A 421 33.54 -0.41 -2.93
CA ARG A 421 33.90 -1.06 -1.68
C ARG A 421 35.24 -1.80 -1.77
N ASP A 422 35.44 -2.63 -2.80
CA ASP A 422 36.68 -3.40 -2.93
C ASP A 422 37.89 -2.49 -3.18
N ALA A 423 37.70 -1.43 -3.99
CA ALA A 423 38.74 -0.46 -4.28
C ALA A 423 39.15 0.34 -3.02
N ILE A 424 38.17 0.75 -2.21
CA ILE A 424 38.40 1.44 -0.94
C ILE A 424 39.08 0.51 0.07
N THR A 425 38.58 -0.71 0.26
CA THR A 425 39.19 -1.71 1.17
C THR A 425 40.65 -1.98 0.79
N THR A 426 40.90 -2.23 -0.50
CA THR A 426 42.26 -2.44 -1.01
C THR A 426 43.15 -1.25 -0.72
N ARG A 427 42.64 -0.02 -0.89
CA ARG A 427 43.39 1.19 -0.60
C ARG A 427 43.69 1.35 0.89
N ILE A 428 42.75 1.03 1.78
CA ILE A 428 42.97 1.05 3.22
C ILE A 428 44.10 0.08 3.60
N HIS A 429 44.04 -1.18 3.13
CA HIS A 429 45.10 -2.16 3.40
C HIS A 429 46.47 -1.72 2.85
N GLN A 430 46.51 -1.11 1.66
CA GLN A 430 47.75 -0.55 1.09
C GLN A 430 48.34 0.56 1.98
N LEU A 431 47.48 1.44 2.49
CA LEU A 431 47.89 2.49 3.41
C LEU A 431 48.44 1.89 4.70
N GLU A 432 47.72 0.97 5.34
CA GLU A 432 48.15 0.29 6.57
C GLU A 432 49.50 -0.41 6.38
N ALA A 433 49.68 -1.13 5.27
CA ALA A 433 50.95 -1.79 4.94
C ALA A 433 52.10 -0.79 4.71
N SER A 434 51.82 0.45 4.29
CA SER A 434 52.82 1.51 4.14
C SER A 434 53.19 2.21 5.47
N GLY A 435 52.66 1.73 6.59
CA GLY A 435 52.84 2.36 7.90
C GLY A 435 51.93 3.56 8.12
N TRP A 436 50.91 3.75 7.28
CA TRP A 436 49.83 4.69 7.57
C TRP A 436 49.01 4.11 8.72
N THR A 437 49.31 4.55 9.94
CA THR A 437 48.37 4.45 11.03
C THR A 437 47.44 5.67 10.93
N PRO A 438 46.12 5.49 10.79
CA PRO A 438 45.23 6.55 11.22
C PRO A 438 45.55 6.71 12.71
N LEU A 439 46.18 7.84 13.07
CA LEU A 439 46.54 8.19 14.45
C LEU A 439 45.45 7.70 15.41
N ASP A 440 45.84 7.17 16.57
CA ASP A 440 44.93 6.69 17.62
C ASP A 440 43.87 7.74 18.04
N GLU A 441 44.04 9.00 17.62
CA GLU A 441 43.14 10.14 17.80
C GLU A 441 42.04 10.29 16.74
N TYR A 442 42.02 9.50 15.65
CA TYR A 442 41.03 9.67 14.59
C TYR A 442 39.76 8.81 14.76
N PRO A 443 38.60 9.30 14.32
CA PRO A 443 37.35 8.58 14.49
C PRO A 443 37.29 7.24 13.74
N GLU A 444 36.74 6.22 14.40
CA GLU A 444 36.56 4.84 13.89
C GLU A 444 35.90 4.76 12.50
N TYR A 445 35.07 5.75 12.13
CA TYR A 445 34.37 5.78 10.84
C TYR A 445 35.29 5.97 9.62
N LEU A 446 36.55 6.40 9.77
CA LEU A 446 37.49 6.43 8.64
C LEU A 446 37.94 5.03 8.19
N ARG A 447 37.71 4.02 9.03
CA ARG A 447 37.87 2.60 8.67
C ARG A 447 36.58 1.98 8.12
N ASN A 448 35.47 2.71 8.18
CA ASN A 448 34.17 2.26 7.70
C ASN A 448 34.09 2.49 6.18
N VAL A 449 34.18 1.40 5.42
CA VAL A 449 34.21 1.42 3.96
C VAL A 449 32.90 1.94 3.37
N GLU A 450 31.77 1.57 3.95
CA GLU A 450 30.44 2.05 3.55
C GLU A 450 30.30 3.56 3.71
N TRP A 451 30.88 4.12 4.77
CA TRP A 451 30.87 5.57 4.98
C TRP A 451 31.70 6.30 3.92
N LEU A 452 32.88 5.77 3.58
CA LEU A 452 33.75 6.31 2.52
C LEU A 452 33.12 6.18 1.14
N GLU A 453 32.44 5.07 0.86
CA GLU A 453 31.67 4.86 -0.37
C GLU A 453 30.54 5.89 -0.49
N ALA A 454 29.79 6.12 0.59
CA ALA A 454 28.75 7.15 0.61
C ALA A 454 29.33 8.55 0.41
N GLU A 455 30.51 8.86 0.96
CA GLU A 455 31.17 10.15 0.74
C GLU A 455 31.59 10.33 -0.73
N LEU A 456 32.19 9.30 -1.33
CA LEU A 456 32.56 9.29 -2.75
C LEU A 456 31.34 9.53 -3.64
N ARG A 457 30.23 8.84 -3.36
CA ARG A 457 29.04 8.86 -4.21
C ARG A 457 28.14 10.08 -3.97
N ARG A 458 27.77 10.36 -2.72
CA ARG A 458 26.79 11.38 -2.33
C ARG A 458 27.36 12.80 -2.25
N VAL A 459 28.67 12.93 -2.07
CA VAL A 459 29.33 14.25 -1.96
C VAL A 459 30.20 14.49 -3.19
N ILE A 460 31.23 13.67 -3.41
CA ILE A 460 32.23 13.95 -4.46
C ILE A 460 31.62 13.83 -5.86
N TYR A 461 30.97 12.70 -6.16
CA TYR A 461 30.35 12.48 -7.47
C TYR A 461 29.08 13.31 -7.68
N ALA A 462 28.14 13.26 -6.73
CA ALA A 462 26.85 13.95 -6.86
C ALA A 462 26.99 15.47 -7.01
N GLN A 463 27.96 16.10 -6.32
CA GLN A 463 28.18 17.55 -6.39
C GLN A 463 29.28 17.97 -7.39
N ARG A 464 29.84 17.01 -8.14
CA ARG A 464 30.87 17.24 -9.18
C ARG A 464 32.17 17.87 -8.62
N LEU A 465 32.60 17.43 -7.43
CA LEU A 465 33.77 17.94 -6.70
C LEU A 465 35.05 17.21 -7.12
N TRP A 466 35.45 17.34 -8.39
CA TRP A 466 36.48 16.49 -8.98
C TRP A 466 37.93 16.85 -8.65
N ASN A 467 38.15 17.91 -7.87
CA ASN A 467 39.48 18.33 -7.40
C ASN A 467 39.48 18.63 -5.90
N LYS A 468 40.67 18.53 -5.29
CA LYS A 468 40.86 18.63 -3.83
C LYS A 468 40.31 19.96 -3.30
N GLN A 469 40.63 21.07 -3.95
CA GLN A 469 40.23 22.41 -3.51
C GLN A 469 38.70 22.57 -3.43
N ARG A 470 37.98 22.11 -4.47
CA ARG A 470 36.51 22.14 -4.47
C ARG A 470 35.93 21.25 -3.38
N TYR A 471 36.46 20.04 -3.19
CA TYR A 471 35.97 19.15 -2.14
C TYR A 471 36.20 19.72 -0.73
N LEU A 472 37.38 20.28 -0.46
CA LEU A 472 37.67 20.90 0.83
C LEU A 472 36.74 22.07 1.15
N GLY A 473 36.38 22.88 0.15
CA GLY A 473 35.49 24.04 0.29
C GLY A 473 33.99 23.76 0.14
N ALA A 474 33.57 22.51 -0.10
CA ALA A 474 32.17 22.19 -0.39
C ALA A 474 31.31 22.00 0.86
N ASP A 475 30.03 22.31 0.72
CA ASP A 475 29.00 21.96 1.70
C ASP A 475 28.62 20.49 1.58
N ARG A 476 28.63 19.79 2.71
CA ARG A 476 28.28 18.36 2.79
C ARG A 476 26.80 18.21 3.11
N VAL A 477 25.95 18.84 2.29
CA VAL A 477 24.49 18.88 2.47
C VAL A 477 23.93 17.46 2.57
N GLY A 478 23.09 17.20 3.56
CA GLY A 478 22.49 15.89 3.83
C GLY A 478 23.41 14.89 4.55
N ARG A 479 24.64 15.28 4.93
CA ARG A 479 25.50 14.49 5.81
C ARG A 479 25.32 15.00 7.24
N VAL A 480 25.05 14.10 8.18
CA VAL A 480 24.73 14.42 9.59
C VAL A 480 25.99 14.81 10.36
N ARG A 481 27.14 14.22 10.03
CA ARG A 481 28.41 14.49 10.73
C ARG A 481 29.24 15.55 10.00
N PRO A 482 29.57 16.70 10.60
CA PRO A 482 30.51 17.66 10.03
C PRO A 482 31.94 17.08 10.01
N LEU A 483 32.74 17.45 9.01
CA LEU A 483 34.16 17.07 8.92
C LEU A 483 35.05 18.30 9.00
N GLN A 484 36.02 18.26 9.91
CA GLN A 484 37.11 19.22 9.98
C GLN A 484 38.00 19.15 8.72
N PRO A 485 38.66 20.25 8.32
CA PRO A 485 39.49 20.28 7.11
C PRO A 485 40.54 19.16 7.04
N GLN A 486 41.23 18.88 8.15
CA GLN A 486 42.26 17.84 8.23
C GLN A 486 41.68 16.45 7.93
N ILE A 487 40.48 16.15 8.42
CA ILE A 487 39.79 14.89 8.15
C ILE A 487 39.36 14.82 6.68
N ARG A 488 38.88 15.92 6.10
CA ARG A 488 38.56 15.96 4.67
C ARG A 488 39.80 15.66 3.82
N GLU A 489 40.97 16.16 4.20
CA GLU A 489 42.22 15.84 3.49
C GLU A 489 42.54 14.35 3.51
N LEU A 490 42.36 13.68 4.66
CA LEU A 490 42.55 12.24 4.79
C LEU A 490 41.55 11.47 3.93
N VAL A 491 40.27 11.84 3.99
CA VAL A 491 39.23 11.22 3.14
C VAL A 491 39.57 11.35 1.67
N TRP A 492 40.00 12.55 1.23
CA TRP A 492 40.43 12.76 -0.15
C TRP A 492 41.64 11.89 -0.51
N HIS A 493 42.61 11.76 0.40
CA HIS A 493 43.79 10.93 0.19
C HIS A 493 43.44 9.45 0.01
N VAL A 494 42.45 8.93 0.76
CA VAL A 494 41.93 7.57 0.59
C VAL A 494 41.20 7.44 -0.75
N LEU A 495 40.30 8.36 -1.08
CA LEU A 495 39.40 8.25 -2.22
C LEU A 495 40.02 8.63 -3.58
N ARG A 496 41.23 9.19 -3.64
CA ARG A 496 41.87 9.70 -4.88
C ARG A 496 43.09 8.90 -5.37
N SER A 497 43.19 7.61 -5.03
CA SER A 497 44.31 6.75 -5.45
C SER A 497 44.18 6.23 -6.90
N GLU A 498 45.27 5.69 -7.46
CA GLU A 498 45.24 5.00 -8.77
C GLU A 498 44.32 3.77 -8.74
N THR A 499 44.32 3.01 -7.65
CA THR A 499 43.41 1.88 -7.41
C THR A 499 41.94 2.30 -7.54
N MET A 500 41.60 3.52 -7.12
CA MET A 500 40.24 4.06 -7.22
C MET A 500 39.83 4.41 -8.65
N GLN A 501 40.76 4.70 -9.57
CA GLN A 501 40.43 5.11 -10.94
C GLN A 501 39.70 4.01 -11.73
N SER A 502 39.88 2.75 -11.34
CA SER A 502 39.21 1.59 -11.95
C SER A 502 37.85 1.25 -11.32
N SER A 503 37.48 1.95 -10.23
CA SER A 503 36.24 1.70 -9.49
C SER A 503 34.99 2.21 -10.22
N TYR A 504 33.82 1.80 -9.75
CA TYR A 504 32.54 2.07 -10.38
C TYR A 504 32.20 3.57 -10.42
N THR A 505 32.29 4.27 -9.28
CA THR A 505 31.96 5.70 -9.22
C THR A 505 32.94 6.55 -10.04
N TYR A 506 34.20 6.12 -10.19
CA TYR A 506 35.16 6.85 -11.02
C TYR A 506 34.85 6.82 -12.51
N LYS A 507 34.30 5.72 -13.04
CA LYS A 507 33.81 5.69 -14.42
C LYS A 507 32.64 6.64 -14.63
N TRP A 508 31.79 6.79 -13.62
CA TRP A 508 30.74 7.80 -13.66
C TRP A 508 31.28 9.23 -13.63
N ILE A 509 32.37 9.48 -12.90
CA ILE A 509 33.08 10.76 -12.96
C ILE A 509 33.63 11.01 -14.39
N GLU A 510 34.13 9.98 -15.07
CA GLU A 510 34.58 10.07 -16.47
C GLU A 510 33.43 10.38 -17.44
N VAL A 511 32.29 9.69 -17.30
CA VAL A 511 31.06 10.01 -18.05
C VAL A 511 30.64 11.46 -17.81
N ALA A 512 30.59 11.89 -16.55
CA ALA A 512 30.18 13.25 -16.19
C ALA A 512 31.11 14.32 -16.79
N ARG A 513 32.42 14.06 -16.83
CA ARG A 513 33.42 14.93 -17.48
C ARG A 513 33.24 14.97 -18.99
N THR A 514 33.01 13.82 -19.61
CA THR A 514 32.73 13.72 -21.05
C THR A 514 31.51 14.54 -21.41
N VAL A 515 30.40 14.35 -20.69
CA VAL A 515 29.17 15.13 -20.88
C VAL A 515 29.41 16.63 -20.68
N ALA A 516 30.15 17.03 -19.64
CA ALA A 516 30.48 18.44 -19.41
C ALA A 516 31.28 19.05 -20.57
N ALA A 517 32.31 18.35 -21.06
CA ALA A 517 33.12 18.81 -22.18
C ALA A 517 32.29 18.90 -23.48
N THR A 518 31.44 17.91 -23.75
CA THR A 518 30.60 17.88 -24.97
C THR A 518 29.55 19.01 -24.98
N LEU A 519 29.01 19.37 -23.80
CA LEU A 519 28.10 20.51 -23.66
C LEU A 519 28.79 21.86 -23.92
N GLU A 520 30.08 21.98 -23.57
CA GLU A 520 30.88 23.19 -23.84
C GLU A 520 31.23 23.34 -25.33
N THR A 521 31.43 22.23 -26.05
CA THR A 521 31.74 22.24 -27.49
C THR A 521 30.50 22.31 -28.39
N GLY A 522 29.31 22.02 -27.86
CA GLY A 522 28.05 21.99 -28.62
C GLY A 522 27.90 20.76 -29.53
N GLU A 523 28.81 19.79 -29.43
CA GLU A 523 28.74 18.54 -30.18
C GLU A 523 27.63 17.63 -29.61
N ALA A 524 26.94 16.90 -30.49
CA ALA A 524 25.89 15.99 -30.06
C ALA A 524 26.52 14.69 -29.50
N LEU A 525 26.08 14.26 -28.32
CA LEU A 525 26.43 12.94 -27.77
C LEU A 525 25.96 11.85 -28.75
N ALA A 526 26.89 11.03 -29.23
CA ALA A 526 26.60 9.83 -30.02
C ALA A 526 26.95 8.60 -29.19
N ASP A 527 26.19 7.52 -29.34
CA ASP A 527 26.56 6.24 -28.75
C ASP A 527 27.81 5.65 -29.48
N PRO A 528 28.42 4.55 -28.97
CA PRO A 528 29.60 3.94 -29.59
C PRO A 528 29.38 3.45 -31.03
N ASP A 529 28.11 3.27 -31.44
CA ASP A 529 27.71 2.87 -32.80
C ASP A 529 27.47 4.10 -33.71
N GLY A 530 27.77 5.31 -33.24
CA GLY A 530 27.57 6.57 -33.97
C GLY A 530 26.10 6.99 -34.11
N ARG A 531 25.17 6.38 -33.35
CA ARG A 531 23.75 6.71 -33.40
C ARG A 531 23.48 7.94 -32.54
N ARG A 532 22.70 8.87 -33.09
CA ARG A 532 22.27 10.08 -32.40
C ARG A 532 21.35 9.74 -31.22
N THR A 533 21.46 10.60 -30.21
CA THR A 533 20.69 10.71 -28.97
C THR A 533 19.23 10.26 -29.01
N PHE A 534 18.73 9.87 -27.84
CA PHE A 534 17.31 9.58 -27.64
C PHE A 534 16.50 10.86 -27.85
N THR A 535 15.33 10.73 -28.45
CA THR A 535 14.36 11.83 -28.54
C THR A 535 13.75 12.16 -27.17
N HIS A 536 13.55 11.16 -26.32
CA HIS A 536 12.93 11.28 -25.00
C HIS A 536 13.63 10.37 -23.99
N GLY A 537 13.62 10.77 -22.72
CA GLY A 537 14.19 10.01 -21.61
C GLY A 537 13.19 9.87 -20.47
N PHE A 538 13.08 8.65 -19.93
CA PHE A 538 12.20 8.31 -18.82
C PHE A 538 13.02 7.65 -17.71
N ILE A 539 12.95 8.19 -16.50
CA ILE A 539 13.67 7.68 -15.33
C ILE A 539 12.65 7.21 -14.30
N ASP A 540 12.69 5.93 -13.94
CA ASP A 540 11.99 5.38 -12.77
C ASP A 540 12.93 5.29 -11.56
N GLU A 541 12.34 5.40 -10.36
CA GLU A 541 13.03 5.45 -9.07
C GLU A 541 14.12 6.55 -9.02
N VAL A 542 13.78 7.77 -9.48
CA VAL A 542 14.73 8.90 -9.57
C VAL A 542 15.38 9.25 -8.21
N GLN A 543 14.78 8.84 -7.09
CA GLN A 543 15.41 8.97 -5.77
C GLN A 543 16.71 8.17 -5.57
N ASP A 544 17.04 7.26 -6.49
CA ASP A 544 18.33 6.56 -6.53
C ASP A 544 19.35 7.21 -7.48
N PHE A 545 18.98 8.34 -8.09
CA PHE A 545 19.81 9.09 -9.02
C PHE A 545 20.35 10.33 -8.31
N THR A 546 21.67 10.52 -8.39
CA THR A 546 22.31 11.75 -7.93
C THR A 546 21.96 12.92 -8.85
N GLU A 547 22.20 14.15 -8.40
CA GLU A 547 22.03 15.33 -9.26
C GLU A 547 22.84 15.20 -10.57
N THR A 548 24.07 14.68 -10.48
CA THR A 548 24.93 14.41 -11.64
C THR A 548 24.31 13.38 -12.58
N ASP A 549 23.71 12.31 -12.07
CA ASP A 549 23.05 11.29 -12.91
C ASP A 549 21.91 11.90 -13.74
N VAL A 550 21.06 12.73 -13.13
CA VAL A 550 19.95 13.40 -13.84
C VAL A 550 20.47 14.36 -14.90
N ARG A 551 21.58 15.06 -14.64
CA ARG A 551 22.23 15.93 -15.65
C ARG A 551 22.80 15.14 -16.82
N ILE A 552 23.38 13.97 -16.56
CA ILE A 552 23.84 13.06 -17.61
C ILE A 552 22.64 12.61 -18.46
N ALA A 553 21.54 12.16 -17.83
CA ALA A 553 20.33 11.74 -18.55
C ALA A 553 19.74 12.86 -19.42
N ALA A 554 19.65 14.08 -18.89
CA ALA A 554 19.16 15.25 -19.65
C ALA A 554 20.07 15.65 -20.82
N SER A 555 21.33 15.22 -20.81
CA SER A 555 22.27 15.44 -21.91
C SER A 555 22.13 14.39 -23.01
N MET A 556 21.51 13.23 -22.71
CA MET A 556 21.22 12.18 -23.68
C MET A 556 19.99 12.46 -24.56
N VAL A 557 19.28 13.56 -24.30
CA VAL A 557 18.14 14.04 -25.09
C VAL A 557 18.43 15.42 -25.69
N PRO A 558 17.84 15.76 -26.85
CA PRO A 558 18.11 17.03 -27.52
C PRO A 558 17.67 18.24 -26.67
N ASP A 559 16.51 18.13 -26.02
CA ASP A 559 15.99 19.12 -25.08
C ASP A 559 15.68 18.44 -23.73
N ALA A 560 16.13 19.06 -22.64
CA ALA A 560 15.84 18.60 -21.28
C ALA A 560 14.33 18.58 -20.98
N GLN A 561 13.52 19.31 -21.75
CA GLN A 561 12.05 19.25 -21.69
C GLN A 561 11.46 17.90 -22.11
N ARG A 562 12.26 16.99 -22.67
CA ARG A 562 11.85 15.63 -23.03
C ARG A 562 12.30 14.58 -22.03
N LEU A 563 12.69 15.02 -20.84
CA LEU A 563 13.02 14.16 -19.70
C LEU A 563 11.82 14.10 -18.75
N TYR A 564 11.40 12.89 -18.40
CA TYR A 564 10.34 12.62 -17.44
C TYR A 564 10.85 11.70 -16.33
N CYS A 565 10.84 12.19 -15.10
CA CYS A 565 11.35 11.44 -13.95
C CYS A 565 10.21 11.08 -13.00
N VAL A 566 10.22 9.88 -12.43
CA VAL A 566 9.27 9.50 -11.38
C VAL A 566 10.01 8.98 -10.15
N GLY A 567 9.51 9.29 -8.94
CA GLY A 567 10.13 8.78 -7.71
C GLY A 567 9.46 9.19 -6.39
N ASP A 568 10.11 8.81 -5.29
CA ASP A 568 9.70 9.09 -3.91
C ASP A 568 10.92 9.27 -3.01
N GLY A 569 11.15 10.49 -2.53
CA GLY A 569 12.26 10.81 -1.63
C GLY A 569 12.19 10.09 -0.30
N GLY A 570 10.99 9.70 0.17
CA GLY A 570 10.84 8.86 1.38
C GLY A 570 11.39 7.45 1.19
N GLN A 571 11.73 7.07 -0.04
CA GLN A 571 12.32 5.78 -0.41
C GLN A 571 13.77 5.91 -0.88
N ALA A 572 14.44 7.04 -0.60
CA ALA A 572 15.79 7.31 -1.05
C ALA A 572 16.88 6.55 -0.28
N MET A 573 16.76 5.23 -0.08
CA MET A 573 17.71 4.46 0.77
C MET A 573 19.20 4.65 0.42
N LEU A 574 19.52 4.81 -0.87
CA LEU A 574 20.89 4.95 -1.35
C LEU A 574 21.46 6.35 -1.09
N LEU A 575 20.65 7.40 -1.23
CA LEU A 575 21.09 8.80 -1.15
C LEU A 575 20.65 9.47 0.17
N ALA A 576 19.66 8.92 0.85
CA ALA A 576 18.96 9.49 1.98
C ALA A 576 18.61 10.96 1.74
N SER A 577 18.81 11.81 2.75
CA SER A 577 18.72 13.27 2.67
C SER A 577 19.76 13.94 1.77
N THR A 578 20.48 13.24 0.89
CA THR A 578 21.27 13.88 -0.17
C THR A 578 20.55 13.91 -1.52
N PHE A 579 19.43 13.19 -1.65
CA PHE A 579 18.65 13.16 -2.88
C PHE A 579 18.04 14.53 -3.22
N ASP A 580 18.35 15.05 -4.41
CA ASP A 580 17.66 16.18 -5.02
C ASP A 580 17.65 16.00 -6.55
N VAL A 581 16.60 16.50 -7.19
CA VAL A 581 16.53 16.59 -8.66
C VAL A 581 16.90 18.02 -9.07
N PRO A 582 17.86 18.25 -9.98
CA PRO A 582 18.31 19.59 -10.32
C PRO A 582 17.17 20.50 -10.79
N GLY A 583 17.11 21.72 -10.25
CA GLY A 583 16.00 22.67 -10.51
C GLY A 583 16.01 23.29 -11.89
N ILE A 584 17.21 23.45 -12.44
CA ILE A 584 17.44 23.92 -13.80
C ILE A 584 18.45 22.97 -14.44
N VAL A 585 18.11 22.48 -15.63
CA VAL A 585 18.98 21.66 -16.46
C VAL A 585 18.98 22.22 -17.87
N ARG A 586 20.17 22.57 -18.39
CA ARG A 586 20.34 23.21 -19.72
C ARG A 586 19.41 24.42 -19.93
N GLY A 587 19.25 25.27 -18.90
CA GLY A 587 18.39 26.46 -18.95
C GLY A 587 16.88 26.21 -18.80
N ARG A 588 16.46 24.94 -18.69
CA ARG A 588 15.04 24.56 -18.52
C ARG A 588 14.71 24.34 -17.06
N ARG A 589 13.61 24.94 -16.60
CA ARG A 589 13.08 24.77 -15.24
C ARG A 589 12.27 23.49 -15.16
N ARG A 590 12.42 22.75 -14.07
CA ARG A 590 11.60 21.56 -13.78
C ARG A 590 10.18 21.95 -13.34
N GLU A 591 9.22 21.10 -13.67
CA GLU A 591 7.87 21.09 -13.12
C GLU A 591 7.68 19.85 -12.25
N VAL A 592 6.88 19.97 -11.18
CA VAL A 592 6.68 18.88 -10.22
C VAL A 592 5.19 18.58 -10.11
N THR A 593 4.82 17.35 -10.46
CA THR A 593 3.47 16.81 -10.32
C THR A 593 3.46 15.87 -9.11
N ARG A 594 2.37 15.85 -8.33
CA ARG A 594 2.28 15.02 -7.11
C ARG A 594 1.10 14.06 -7.14
N LEU A 595 1.35 12.81 -6.75
CA LEU A 595 0.34 11.80 -6.46
C LEU A 595 0.29 11.54 -4.95
N SER A 596 -0.78 11.97 -4.29
CA SER A 596 -0.94 11.84 -2.84
C SER A 596 -1.50 10.50 -2.37
N HIS A 597 -2.11 9.72 -3.27
CA HIS A 597 -2.91 8.55 -2.92
C HIS A 597 -2.14 7.24 -3.12
N SER A 598 -2.33 6.26 -2.22
CA SER A 598 -1.81 4.88 -2.39
C SER A 598 -2.93 3.91 -2.80
N TYR A 599 -2.72 3.18 -3.89
CA TYR A 599 -3.66 2.19 -4.43
C TYR A 599 -3.36 0.76 -3.99
N ARG A 600 -2.18 0.54 -3.45
CA ARG A 600 -1.64 -0.80 -3.19
C ARG A 600 -1.56 -1.15 -1.71
N MET A 601 -1.18 -0.18 -0.90
CA MET A 601 -0.96 -0.41 0.52
C MET A 601 -2.30 -0.49 1.23
N GLY A 602 -2.50 -1.51 2.07
CA GLY A 602 -3.67 -1.58 2.95
C GLY A 602 -3.75 -0.34 3.84
N ARG A 603 -4.95 0.22 4.02
CA ARG A 603 -5.16 1.47 4.76
C ARG A 603 -4.53 1.45 6.15
N ARG A 604 -4.67 0.36 6.90
CA ARG A 604 -4.08 0.24 8.26
C ARG A 604 -2.55 0.26 8.26
N LEU A 605 -1.91 -0.33 7.25
CA LEU A 605 -0.46 -0.24 7.07
C LEU A 605 -0.03 1.19 6.70
N ALA A 606 -0.78 1.86 5.84
CA ALA A 606 -0.53 3.26 5.49
C ALA A 606 -0.62 4.18 6.71
N GLU A 607 -1.70 4.07 7.50
CA GLU A 607 -1.92 4.82 8.73
C GLU A 607 -0.81 4.57 9.77
N ALA A 608 -0.29 3.34 9.86
CA ALA A 608 0.81 2.99 10.76
C ALA A 608 2.13 3.68 10.38
N VAL A 609 2.41 3.78 9.08
CA VAL A 609 3.68 4.28 8.54
C VAL A 609 3.67 5.80 8.27
N GLN A 610 2.49 6.41 8.16
CA GLN A 610 2.34 7.84 7.85
C GLN A 610 3.20 8.77 8.75
N PRO A 611 3.27 8.61 10.08
CA PRO A 611 4.07 9.53 10.89
C PRO A 611 5.58 9.31 10.72
N LEU A 612 6.03 8.12 10.33
CA LEU A 612 7.43 7.90 9.91
C LEU A 612 7.74 8.65 8.61
N ALA A 613 6.83 8.62 7.63
CA ALA A 613 7.01 9.41 6.40
C ALA A 613 7.03 10.92 6.69
N GLN A 614 6.19 11.39 7.62
CA GLN A 614 6.20 12.77 8.09
C GLN A 614 7.51 13.11 8.81
N HIS A 615 8.04 12.21 9.63
CA HIS A 615 9.34 12.41 10.29
C HIS A 615 10.48 12.56 9.28
N ILE A 616 10.50 11.76 8.20
CA ILE A 616 11.48 11.90 7.10
C ILE A 616 11.30 13.26 6.41
N LEU A 617 10.06 13.66 6.15
CA LEU A 617 9.74 14.94 5.54
C LEU A 617 10.24 16.14 6.38
N ASP A 618 10.02 16.09 7.69
CA ASP A 618 10.39 17.15 8.64
C ASP A 618 11.90 17.20 8.90
N GLY A 619 12.57 16.05 8.90
CA GLY A 619 14.03 15.93 9.05
C GLY A 619 14.81 16.26 7.78
N SER A 620 14.15 16.30 6.62
CA SER A 620 14.79 16.63 5.34
C SER A 620 15.08 18.13 5.24
N PRO A 621 16.25 18.56 4.72
CA PRO A 621 16.49 19.93 4.31
C PRO A 621 15.32 20.47 3.46
N ARG A 622 14.96 21.75 3.64
CA ARG A 622 13.80 22.37 2.94
C ARG A 622 13.83 22.18 1.42
N SER A 623 15.01 22.11 0.82
CA SER A 623 15.16 21.85 -0.62
C SER A 623 14.74 20.44 -1.02
N GLN A 624 14.77 19.46 -0.12
CA GLN A 624 14.59 18.04 -0.41
C GLN A 624 13.30 17.46 0.16
N SER A 625 12.73 18.07 1.21
CA SER A 625 11.42 17.69 1.77
C SER A 625 10.32 17.65 0.68
N LYS A 626 10.43 18.50 -0.34
CA LYS A 626 9.51 18.53 -1.48
C LYS A 626 9.41 17.21 -2.27
N TRP A 627 10.33 16.27 -2.08
CA TRP A 627 10.40 14.98 -2.77
C TRP A 627 9.76 13.82 -2.01
N VAL A 628 9.45 13.98 -0.73
CA VAL A 628 8.91 12.90 0.10
C VAL A 628 7.40 12.79 -0.12
N GLY A 629 6.95 11.63 -0.59
CA GLY A 629 5.54 11.31 -0.66
C GLY A 629 5.04 10.78 0.68
N VAL A 630 4.19 11.53 1.37
CA VAL A 630 3.52 11.03 2.58
C VAL A 630 2.36 10.14 2.14
N PRO A 631 2.31 8.85 2.53
CA PRO A 631 1.23 7.98 2.14
C PRO A 631 -0.09 8.44 2.79
N GLY A 632 -0.96 9.04 1.98
CA GLY A 632 -2.38 9.14 2.28
C GLY A 632 -2.99 7.75 2.15
N GLY A 633 -3.41 7.18 3.27
CA GLY A 633 -3.84 5.80 3.34
C GLY A 633 -5.22 5.58 2.76
N THR A 634 -5.42 5.76 1.46
CA THR A 634 -6.78 5.82 0.93
C THR A 634 -6.85 5.69 -0.60
N ARG A 635 -7.39 4.54 -1.06
CA ARG A 635 -8.26 4.36 -2.24
C ARG A 635 -8.58 2.91 -2.62
N SER A 636 -7.95 1.90 -2.02
CA SER A 636 -8.19 0.49 -2.41
C SER A 636 -9.44 -0.15 -1.80
N GLY A 637 -10.12 0.49 -0.85
CA GLY A 637 -11.26 -0.14 -0.15
C GLY A 637 -10.87 -1.37 0.69
N VAL A 638 -9.58 -1.76 0.69
CA VAL A 638 -9.01 -2.79 1.55
C VAL A 638 -8.49 -2.09 2.79
N LEU A 639 -9.25 -2.19 3.90
CA LEU A 639 -8.76 -1.78 5.23
C LEU A 639 -7.35 -2.35 5.49
N GLY A 640 -7.13 -3.61 5.07
CA GLY A 640 -5.85 -4.30 5.17
C GLY A 640 -5.50 -4.66 6.62
N CYS A 641 -4.41 -5.41 6.78
CA CYS A 641 -3.91 -5.77 8.10
C CYS A 641 -2.95 -4.68 8.62
N ARG A 642 -3.04 -4.35 9.91
CA ARG A 642 -2.00 -3.59 10.62
C ARG A 642 -0.65 -4.33 10.53
N PRO A 643 0.50 -3.62 10.58
CA PRO A 643 1.79 -4.27 10.76
C PRO A 643 1.77 -5.16 12.00
N ILE A 644 2.20 -6.40 11.83
CA ILE A 644 2.23 -7.41 12.90
C ILE A 644 3.61 -7.39 13.55
N ILE A 645 3.64 -7.18 14.86
CA ILE A 645 4.86 -7.24 15.66
C ILE A 645 4.99 -8.62 16.27
N ILE A 646 6.13 -9.28 16.04
CA ILE A 646 6.53 -10.52 16.69
C ILE A 646 7.92 -10.38 17.31
N GLU A 647 8.15 -11.09 18.42
CA GLU A 647 9.47 -11.18 19.04
C GLU A 647 10.37 -12.22 18.34
N ALA A 648 11.69 -11.95 18.25
CA ALA A 648 12.67 -12.80 17.55
C ALA A 648 13.14 -14.06 18.31
N ARG A 649 12.96 -14.13 19.65
CA ARG A 649 13.43 -15.23 20.54
C ARG A 649 12.85 -16.60 20.10
N PRO A 650 13.29 -17.78 20.61
CA PRO A 650 12.90 -19.09 20.06
C PRO A 650 11.38 -19.31 19.83
N ALA A 651 10.53 -18.70 20.66
CA ALA A 651 9.06 -18.69 20.50
C ALA A 651 8.55 -17.89 19.27
N GLY A 652 9.37 -17.00 18.72
CA GLY A 652 9.10 -16.17 17.55
C GLY A 652 8.90 -16.96 16.26
N ALA A 653 9.52 -18.15 16.14
CA ALA A 653 9.26 -19.05 15.04
C ALA A 653 7.82 -19.61 15.11
N ASP A 654 7.36 -20.00 16.30
CA ASP A 654 5.99 -20.48 16.49
C ASP A 654 4.97 -19.35 16.29
N ALA A 655 5.27 -18.15 16.80
CA ALA A 655 4.49 -16.95 16.55
C ALA A 655 4.37 -16.67 15.05
N LEU A 656 5.49 -16.64 14.32
CA LEU A 656 5.50 -16.44 12.87
C LEU A 656 4.69 -17.51 12.14
N ALA A 657 4.88 -18.78 12.47
CA ALA A 657 4.15 -19.88 11.85
C ALA A 657 2.64 -19.75 12.09
N SER A 658 2.25 -19.33 13.31
CA SER A 658 0.87 -19.08 13.68
C SER A 658 0.28 -17.90 12.89
N VAL A 659 0.99 -16.77 12.80
CA VAL A 659 0.61 -15.61 11.96
C VAL A 659 0.34 -16.06 10.52
N LEU A 660 1.32 -16.73 9.90
CA LEU A 660 1.23 -17.12 8.50
C LEU A 660 0.10 -18.11 8.24
N ARG A 661 -0.22 -19.00 9.19
CA ARG A 661 -1.40 -19.89 9.07
C ARG A 661 -2.70 -19.11 9.22
N SER A 662 -2.83 -18.24 10.22
CA SER A 662 -4.05 -17.46 10.46
C SER A 662 -4.37 -16.49 9.31
N TYR A 663 -3.34 -15.93 8.67
CA TYR A 663 -3.49 -15.04 7.51
C TYR A 663 -3.22 -15.73 6.18
N GLY A 664 -3.06 -17.06 6.16
CA GLY A 664 -2.78 -17.81 4.92
C GLY A 664 -3.86 -17.60 3.86
N SER A 665 -5.09 -17.35 4.29
CA SER A 665 -6.17 -16.94 3.41
C SER A 665 -5.86 -15.59 2.75
N LEU A 666 -5.46 -14.52 3.46
CA LEU A 666 -5.05 -13.25 2.83
C LEU A 666 -3.95 -13.42 1.78
N LEU A 667 -3.11 -14.43 1.99
CA LEU A 667 -2.00 -14.75 1.12
C LEU A 667 -2.40 -15.67 -0.04
N SER A 668 -3.63 -16.19 -0.11
CA SER A 668 -4.07 -17.11 -1.18
C SER A 668 -4.45 -16.37 -2.48
N GLY A 669 -3.95 -16.86 -3.62
CA GLY A 669 -4.14 -16.24 -4.95
C GLY A 669 -3.06 -16.65 -5.96
N ARG A 670 -2.95 -15.96 -7.11
CA ARG A 670 -1.87 -16.18 -8.08
C ARG A 670 -0.52 -15.76 -7.48
N ALA A 671 0.47 -16.66 -7.53
CA ALA A 671 1.87 -16.50 -7.15
C ALA A 671 2.16 -15.77 -5.82
N VAL A 672 1.82 -16.41 -4.70
CA VAL A 672 2.12 -15.92 -3.35
C VAL A 672 3.64 -15.80 -3.14
N THR A 673 4.12 -14.58 -2.89
CA THR A 673 5.53 -14.34 -2.57
C THR A 673 5.69 -13.85 -1.14
N VAL A 674 6.44 -14.61 -0.35
CA VAL A 674 6.84 -14.25 1.02
C VAL A 674 8.31 -13.87 0.99
N THR A 675 8.61 -12.62 1.33
CA THR A 675 9.99 -12.14 1.39
C THR A 675 10.45 -11.99 2.82
N ILE A 676 11.53 -12.69 3.17
CA ILE A 676 12.29 -12.44 4.38
C ILE A 676 13.31 -11.35 4.06
N ALA A 677 12.98 -10.14 4.45
CA ALA A 677 13.77 -8.93 4.25
C ALA A 677 14.98 -8.93 5.18
N GLU A 678 16.17 -8.84 4.58
CA GLU A 678 17.43 -8.55 5.28
C GLU A 678 17.90 -9.57 6.30
N ALA A 679 17.32 -10.76 6.27
CA ALA A 679 17.73 -11.84 7.15
C ALA A 679 19.15 -12.33 6.82
N PRO A 680 19.92 -12.75 7.84
CA PRO A 680 21.20 -13.40 7.65
C PRO A 680 21.03 -14.76 6.97
N GLU A 681 22.13 -15.29 6.44
CA GLU A 681 22.17 -16.66 5.96
C GLU A 681 21.87 -17.66 7.10
N GLY A 682 21.14 -18.73 6.80
CA GLY A 682 20.71 -19.69 7.83
C GLY A 682 19.57 -19.22 8.74
N CYS A 683 18.97 -18.05 8.51
CA CYS A 683 17.86 -17.55 9.31
C CYS A 683 16.67 -18.53 9.37
N ALA A 684 16.31 -18.95 10.59
CA ALA A 684 15.25 -19.92 10.86
C ALA A 684 13.86 -19.48 10.34
N LEU A 685 13.61 -18.16 10.26
CA LEU A 685 12.35 -17.61 9.75
C LEU A 685 12.02 -18.10 8.32
N THR A 686 13.05 -18.37 7.52
CA THR A 686 12.86 -18.88 6.14
C THR A 686 12.25 -20.28 6.16
N ALA A 687 12.78 -21.18 7.00
CA ALA A 687 12.26 -22.54 7.13
C ALA A 687 10.86 -22.53 7.74
N THR A 688 10.66 -21.72 8.78
CA THR A 688 9.35 -21.51 9.42
C THR A 688 8.29 -21.06 8.42
N ALA A 689 8.59 -20.06 7.59
CA ALA A 689 7.65 -19.55 6.60
C ALA A 689 7.32 -20.59 5.51
N ARG A 690 8.30 -21.37 5.05
CA ARG A 690 8.07 -22.46 4.08
C ARG A 690 7.17 -23.55 4.64
N ASN A 691 7.38 -23.92 5.90
CA ASN A 691 6.60 -24.94 6.56
C ASN A 691 5.16 -24.47 6.85
N ALA A 692 4.98 -23.20 7.20
CA ALA A 692 3.67 -22.62 7.47
C ALA A 692 2.85 -22.39 6.18
N LEU A 693 3.51 -22.11 5.05
CA LEU A 693 2.88 -21.86 3.75
C LEU A 693 3.57 -22.66 2.63
N PRO A 694 3.31 -23.97 2.52
CA PRO A 694 3.99 -24.83 1.53
C PRO A 694 3.76 -24.43 0.07
N SER A 695 2.64 -23.77 -0.23
CA SER A 695 2.29 -23.29 -1.57
C SER A 695 2.92 -21.94 -1.93
N ALA A 696 3.52 -21.24 -0.98
CA ALA A 696 4.11 -19.92 -1.20
C ALA A 696 5.57 -20.00 -1.64
N THR A 697 5.96 -19.08 -2.53
CA THR A 697 7.37 -18.88 -2.87
C THR A 697 8.04 -18.04 -1.79
N VAL A 698 8.80 -18.68 -0.90
CA VAL A 698 9.53 -18.01 0.19
C VAL A 698 10.98 -17.71 -0.23
N ARG A 699 11.34 -16.43 -0.21
CA ARG A 699 12.68 -15.95 -0.60
C ARG A 699 13.28 -15.06 0.47
N ARG A 700 14.60 -15.17 0.64
CA ARG A 700 15.40 -14.22 1.41
C ARG A 700 15.97 -13.20 0.44
N GLU A 701 15.75 -11.92 0.69
CA GLU A 701 16.16 -10.87 -0.23
C GLU A 701 16.64 -9.62 0.54
N THR A 702 17.52 -8.84 -0.10
CA THR A 702 17.91 -7.52 0.37
C THR A 702 16.95 -6.46 -0.18
N MET A 703 16.82 -5.33 0.50
CA MET A 703 16.00 -4.22 0.02
C MET A 703 16.49 -3.68 -1.31
N ALA A 704 17.81 -3.63 -1.53
CA ALA A 704 18.39 -3.23 -2.81
C ALA A 704 17.84 -4.05 -3.99
N ARG A 705 17.52 -5.34 -3.80
CA ARG A 705 17.00 -6.21 -4.85
C ARG A 705 15.49 -6.11 -5.03
N ILE A 706 14.74 -5.87 -3.95
CA ILE A 706 13.26 -5.87 -4.00
C ILE A 706 12.63 -4.48 -4.03
N LYS A 707 13.43 -3.41 -3.94
CA LYS A 707 12.96 -2.04 -4.10
C LYS A 707 12.27 -1.86 -5.45
N GLY A 708 11.22 -1.04 -5.54
CA GLY A 708 10.35 -0.97 -6.73
C GLY A 708 9.45 -2.19 -6.99
N LEU A 709 9.75 -3.36 -6.42
CA LEU A 709 8.95 -4.58 -6.61
C LEU A 709 7.89 -4.75 -5.52
N GLU A 710 6.79 -5.39 -5.90
CA GLU A 710 5.69 -5.69 -4.99
C GLU A 710 5.89 -7.04 -4.32
N ARG A 711 5.45 -7.16 -3.06
CA ARG A 711 5.48 -8.41 -2.29
C ARG A 711 4.16 -8.64 -1.58
N THR A 712 3.63 -9.85 -1.67
CA THR A 712 2.40 -10.23 -0.96
C THR A 712 2.61 -10.12 0.55
N CYS A 713 3.69 -10.72 1.04
CA CYS A 713 4.09 -10.68 2.44
C CYS A 713 5.56 -10.26 2.58
N VAL A 714 5.82 -9.33 3.51
CA VAL A 714 7.17 -8.92 3.91
C VAL A 714 7.36 -9.26 5.38
N ILE A 715 8.40 -10.06 5.68
CA ILE A 715 8.84 -10.38 7.03
C ILE A 715 10.20 -9.71 7.21
N TRP A 716 10.29 -8.74 8.11
CA TRP A 716 11.50 -7.97 8.32
C TRP A 716 12.08 -8.23 9.70
N GLN A 717 13.34 -8.64 9.74
CA GLN A 717 14.10 -8.81 10.97
C GLN A 717 14.88 -7.53 11.28
N THR A 718 14.62 -6.92 12.44
CA THR A 718 15.16 -5.59 12.79
C THR A 718 16.61 -5.61 13.29
N SER A 719 17.19 -6.79 13.50
CA SER A 719 18.53 -6.98 14.08
C SER A 719 19.69 -6.61 13.16
N ARG A 720 19.44 -6.30 11.88
CA ARG A 720 20.51 -5.95 10.96
C ARG A 720 21.05 -4.56 11.29
N ARG A 721 22.36 -4.49 11.57
CA ARG A 721 23.09 -3.23 11.69
C ARG A 721 23.40 -2.64 10.32
N TRP A 722 23.25 -1.33 10.21
CA TRP A 722 23.60 -0.56 9.03
C TRP A 722 24.86 0.24 9.35
N ALA A 723 25.72 0.42 8.34
CA ALA A 723 26.94 1.21 8.52
C ALA A 723 26.69 2.73 8.49
N LEU A 724 25.46 3.16 8.16
CA LEU A 724 25.06 4.56 7.97
C LEU A 724 23.74 4.88 8.69
N ASP A 725 23.85 5.50 9.87
CA ASP A 725 22.72 5.95 10.69
C ASP A 725 21.76 6.88 9.91
N GLU A 726 22.29 7.64 8.94
CA GLU A 726 21.61 8.69 8.19
C GLU A 726 20.51 8.19 7.22
N SER A 727 20.28 6.87 7.14
CA SER A 727 19.32 6.27 6.18
C SER A 727 18.31 5.31 6.81
N ALA A 728 18.32 5.18 8.15
CA ALA A 728 17.49 4.21 8.85
C ALA A 728 15.99 4.47 8.64
N ALA A 729 15.54 5.72 8.72
CA ALA A 729 14.13 6.07 8.56
C ALA A 729 13.61 5.74 7.15
N GLU A 730 14.32 6.14 6.09
CA GLU A 730 14.00 5.81 4.70
C GLU A 730 14.07 4.31 4.44
N PHE A 731 14.99 3.60 5.11
CA PHE A 731 15.09 2.16 5.06
C PHE A 731 13.83 1.50 5.62
N VAL A 732 13.46 1.82 6.87
CA VAL A 732 12.25 1.28 7.54
C VAL A 732 11.00 1.61 6.74
N HIS A 733 10.87 2.85 6.27
CA HIS A 733 9.76 3.27 5.41
C HIS A 733 9.71 2.46 4.11
N THR A 734 10.86 2.22 3.46
CA THR A 734 10.91 1.44 2.22
C THR A 734 10.49 -0.02 2.45
N VAL A 735 10.99 -0.67 3.50
CA VAL A 735 10.63 -2.05 3.86
C VAL A 735 9.14 -2.19 4.07
N LEU A 736 8.56 -1.36 4.97
CA LEU A 736 7.16 -1.50 5.38
C LEU A 736 6.20 -1.22 4.23
N THR A 737 6.57 -0.30 3.33
CA THR A 737 5.73 0.03 2.17
C THR A 737 5.83 -0.98 1.02
N ARG A 738 6.65 -2.05 1.12
CA ARG A 738 6.70 -3.12 0.10
C ARG A 738 5.55 -4.12 0.19
N ALA A 739 4.97 -4.29 1.38
CA ALA A 739 3.88 -5.23 1.59
C ALA A 739 2.59 -4.76 0.91
N THR A 740 1.92 -5.68 0.22
CA THR A 740 0.59 -5.48 -0.38
C THR A 740 -0.52 -6.09 0.46
N ALA A 741 -0.24 -7.18 1.18
CA ALA A 741 -1.20 -7.82 2.09
C ALA A 741 -0.73 -7.83 3.55
N LEU A 742 0.51 -8.26 3.81
CA LEU A 742 1.00 -8.47 5.18
C LEU A 742 2.42 -7.93 5.39
N ALA A 743 2.60 -7.14 6.45
CA ALA A 743 3.90 -6.71 6.94
C ALA A 743 4.11 -7.28 8.35
N ILE A 744 5.18 -8.05 8.55
CA ILE A 744 5.55 -8.65 9.83
C ILE A 744 6.91 -8.07 10.24
N ILE A 745 6.96 -7.44 11.40
CA ILE A 745 8.17 -6.87 12.00
C ILE A 745 8.63 -7.79 13.13
N VAL A 746 9.80 -8.38 12.96
CA VAL A 746 10.43 -9.29 13.92
C VAL A 746 11.44 -8.49 14.73
N VAL A 747 11.05 -8.18 15.97
CA VAL A 747 11.82 -7.31 16.87
C VAL A 747 12.67 -8.10 17.85
N ASP A 748 13.86 -7.58 18.12
CA ASP A 748 14.79 -8.10 19.12
C ASP A 748 15.30 -6.95 20.00
N GLU A 749 14.99 -7.00 21.30
CA GLU A 749 15.38 -5.95 22.26
C GLU A 749 16.90 -5.82 22.42
N ALA A 750 17.68 -6.87 22.23
CA ALA A 750 19.13 -6.84 22.37
C ALA A 750 19.81 -6.43 21.06
N GLU A 751 19.28 -6.90 19.93
CA GLU A 751 19.95 -6.79 18.63
C GLU A 751 19.45 -5.64 17.75
N THR A 752 18.27 -5.07 18.03
CA THR A 752 17.73 -3.96 17.20
C THR A 752 18.56 -2.68 17.41
N PRO A 753 19.15 -2.11 16.35
CA PRO A 753 19.94 -0.87 16.43
C PRO A 753 19.12 0.35 16.87
N ASP A 754 19.76 1.35 17.50
CA ASP A 754 19.08 2.52 18.07
C ASP A 754 18.41 3.42 17.01
N ASP A 755 19.07 3.63 15.86
CA ASP A 755 18.52 4.34 14.71
C ASP A 755 17.27 3.66 14.15
N VAL A 756 17.24 2.33 14.13
CA VAL A 756 16.06 1.54 13.79
C VAL A 756 14.97 1.70 14.85
N ARG A 757 15.31 1.74 16.15
CA ARG A 757 14.33 2.00 17.22
C ARG A 757 13.71 3.39 17.09
N ASP A 758 14.50 4.39 16.76
CA ASP A 758 14.02 5.76 16.53
C ASP A 758 13.01 5.81 15.37
N ALA A 759 13.32 5.16 14.25
CA ALA A 759 12.38 5.04 13.13
C ALA A 759 11.10 4.28 13.53
N LEU A 760 11.23 3.20 14.31
CA LEU A 760 10.07 2.42 14.79
C LEU A 760 9.20 3.19 15.79
N ARG A 761 9.78 4.10 16.60
CA ARG A 761 9.03 5.00 17.51
C ARG A 761 8.11 5.96 16.74
N CYS A 762 8.43 6.28 15.49
CA CYS A 762 7.57 7.12 14.65
C CYS A 762 6.33 6.38 14.12
N LEU A 763 6.24 5.05 14.26
CA LEU A 763 5.05 4.33 13.81
C LEU A 763 3.85 4.66 14.70
N ARG A 764 2.69 4.85 14.08
CA ARG A 764 1.43 5.09 14.80
C ARG A 764 1.02 3.82 15.53
N ALA A 765 1.12 3.85 16.85
CA ALA A 765 1.09 2.64 17.63
C ALA A 765 -0.30 2.03 17.89
N ASP A 766 -1.39 2.81 17.82
CA ASP A 766 -2.76 2.29 17.78
C ASP A 766 -3.11 1.62 16.43
N ARG A 767 -2.16 1.64 15.48
CA ARG A 767 -2.22 0.95 14.19
C ARG A 767 -1.19 -0.16 14.08
N LEU A 768 -0.63 -0.63 15.19
CA LEU A 768 0.18 -1.84 15.26
C LEU A 768 -0.63 -3.00 15.85
N LEU A 769 -0.31 -4.21 15.42
CA LEU A 769 -0.91 -5.44 15.92
C LEU A 769 0.18 -6.30 16.59
N PHE A 770 0.13 -6.44 17.91
CA PHE A 770 0.99 -7.37 18.63
C PHE A 770 0.41 -8.78 18.54
N TRP A 771 1.23 -9.75 18.17
CA TRP A 771 0.77 -11.14 18.01
C TRP A 771 0.51 -11.82 19.37
N ASP A 772 1.33 -11.51 20.36
CA ASP A 772 1.18 -12.04 21.71
C ASP A 772 1.68 -11.02 22.75
N ALA A 773 1.41 -11.32 24.02
CA ALA A 773 1.83 -10.48 25.14
C ALA A 773 3.37 -10.38 25.26
N SER A 774 4.13 -11.33 24.72
CA SER A 774 5.59 -11.26 24.72
C SER A 774 6.08 -10.18 23.76
N SER A 775 5.52 -10.21 22.55
CA SER A 775 5.78 -9.24 21.48
C SER A 775 5.40 -7.82 21.91
N GLU A 776 4.25 -7.65 22.58
CA GLU A 776 3.86 -6.36 23.17
C GLU A 776 4.87 -5.88 24.22
N ARG A 777 5.25 -6.72 25.19
CA ARG A 777 6.22 -6.34 26.23
C ARG A 777 7.60 -6.03 25.67
N THR A 778 8.08 -6.80 24.70
CA THR A 778 9.38 -6.60 24.06
C THR A 778 9.39 -5.30 23.27
N TRP A 779 8.32 -5.00 22.54
CA TRP A 779 8.14 -3.68 21.93
C TRP A 779 8.20 -2.55 22.96
N MET A 780 7.42 -2.62 24.05
CA MET A 780 7.40 -1.55 25.07
C MET A 780 8.77 -1.30 25.69
N ARG A 781 9.54 -2.36 25.98
CA ARG A 781 10.89 -2.23 26.53
C ARG A 781 11.87 -1.64 25.51
N MET A 782 11.73 -2.01 24.24
CA MET A 782 12.57 -1.51 23.16
C MET A 782 12.34 -0.02 22.87
N ILE A 783 11.08 0.43 22.83
CA ILE A 783 10.73 1.79 22.41
C ILE A 783 10.52 2.80 23.55
N GLY A 784 10.38 2.36 24.81
CA GLY A 784 10.42 3.25 25.99
C GLY A 784 9.07 3.68 26.59
N GLY A 785 8.02 2.86 26.48
CA GLY A 785 6.73 3.10 27.15
C GLY A 785 5.51 2.65 26.34
N PRO A 786 4.33 2.51 26.97
CA PRO A 786 3.11 2.17 26.25
C PRO A 786 2.79 3.28 25.25
N PRO A 787 2.29 2.93 24.05
CA PRO A 787 1.82 3.94 23.15
C PRO A 787 0.71 4.75 23.81
N PRO A 788 0.58 6.04 23.48
CA PRO A 788 -0.58 6.81 23.91
C PRO A 788 -1.83 6.14 23.31
N ARG A 789 -2.48 5.27 24.09
CA ARG A 789 -3.85 4.86 23.80
C ARG A 789 -4.68 6.12 23.97
N ARG A 790 -5.48 6.50 22.97
CA ARG A 790 -6.54 7.49 23.19
C ARG A 790 -7.26 7.07 24.47
N PRO A 791 -7.38 7.92 25.49
CA PRO A 791 -8.23 7.58 26.62
C PRO A 791 -9.60 7.26 26.05
N LEU A 792 -10.14 6.10 26.43
CA LEU A 792 -11.56 5.81 26.24
C LEU A 792 -12.28 7.04 26.80
N SER A 793 -12.84 7.88 25.93
CA SER A 793 -13.51 9.09 26.36
C SER A 793 -14.54 8.66 27.39
N SER A 794 -14.36 9.12 28.63
CA SER A 794 -15.34 8.91 29.68
C SER A 794 -16.70 9.30 29.13
N ALA A 795 -17.60 8.34 29.04
CA ALA A 795 -19.00 8.55 28.69
C ALA A 795 -19.64 9.40 29.80
N ALA A 796 -19.46 10.72 29.72
CA ALA A 796 -20.11 11.75 30.52
C ALA A 796 -19.76 13.14 29.97
N GLY A 797 -20.10 13.40 28.71
CA GLY A 797 -20.11 14.74 28.13
C GLY A 797 -21.48 14.97 27.51
N ARG A 798 -22.44 15.42 28.32
CA ARG A 798 -23.67 16.03 27.79
C ARG A 798 -23.25 17.28 27.03
N SER A 799 -23.85 17.44 25.85
CA SER A 799 -24.06 18.66 25.07
C SER A 799 -23.46 19.94 25.64
N ASP A 800 -22.54 20.55 24.88
CA ASP A 800 -22.44 22.00 24.69
C ASP A 800 -21.63 22.24 23.42
N ILE A 801 -22.28 22.05 22.27
CA ILE A 801 -21.85 22.68 21.02
C ILE A 801 -23.06 23.50 20.55
N ASP A 802 -23.17 24.70 21.09
CA ASP A 802 -23.96 25.77 20.49
C ASP A 802 -23.31 26.14 19.16
N VAL A 803 -23.86 25.64 18.06
CA VAL A 803 -23.67 26.24 16.73
C VAL A 803 -24.88 27.15 16.51
N PRO A 804 -24.70 28.46 16.30
CA PRO A 804 -25.81 29.34 15.98
C PRO A 804 -26.34 28.99 14.59
N ILE A 805 -27.58 28.50 14.54
CA ILE A 805 -28.34 28.37 13.31
C ILE A 805 -28.84 29.78 12.95
N GLU A 806 -28.08 30.51 12.15
CA GLU A 806 -28.64 31.60 11.36
C GLU A 806 -29.43 31.00 10.21
N GLY A 807 -30.76 31.03 10.36
CA GLY A 807 -31.66 30.77 9.26
C GLY A 807 -31.78 32.00 8.38
N GLU A 808 -31.52 31.84 7.08
CA GLU A 808 -32.17 32.65 6.06
C GLU A 808 -32.76 31.75 4.98
N ARG A 809 -33.99 32.13 4.62
CA ARG A 809 -34.94 31.42 3.77
C ARG A 809 -34.48 31.38 2.31
N LEU A 810 -34.62 30.22 1.67
CA LEU A 810 -35.37 30.03 0.41
C LEU A 810 -35.61 28.54 0.16
#